data_AF-A0A9D1IFP1-F1
#
_entry.id   AF-A0A9D1IFP1-F1
#
_cell.length_a   1.000
_cell.length_b   1.000
_cell.length_c   1.000
_cell.angle_alpha   90.00
_cell.angle_beta   90.00
_cell.angle_gamma   90.00
#
_symmetry.space_group_name_H-M   'P 1'
#
loop_
_entity.id
_entity.type
_entity.pdbx_description
1 polymer ?
#
loop_
_entity_poly.entity_id
_entity_poly.type
_entity_poly.pdbx_seq_one_letter_code
_entity_poly.pdbx_strand_id
1 'polypeptide(L)'
;MEKTTQKRSLAATVSNLARMVRAHWNEPPAGRYMPYKEIVSYSAGGIGVKFLAVMAMNTILSASNTLIGNTIGIKPLHVYILYFISVLVNIPLSGIRANIIDNTRSKEGKYRPYIVKMGIPSAIVTILFVWFPYNRFGALFGEGTIFGEEKAYVVTCALVLLFNFFQNFFYYFFTEAYDNLIHVLSPNTQERADVSTIKGVVYSLAPSILNLAMPIFAGLLTNDNLYDIRLFRYIYPPVAIASVVLSIVVYANTKEKIVQARTHVIQIRFMDSLREVLRNKYFWVIAMATWLGFLETSMTNVLTWLYTYGGICGSSAYTIITLFCQNAGLVGMLLAPVFIRLWGKRVVLIGTNVMNIVFIGLMFPVVRIIDMSGADTSALTTWVPLLLLVVCYWMNNLMNAFMQILTPSINADIRDYQQYVSGERIDGMFSTITAVGGLVTVASSGIVNFLYDRFGINETTAAQVLNDPSVMNKVLRNGNLVSDVIADTDTSSIAYFSLYDGDILQTVCGVLIVASMVGAFINVLPYFFYDLTEIKQQGMVRVLKIRAFFEDFGNGNLTDDDLCEVVEMVDRAKSLSQETPVKVTKDALKAAKKTKNLAAVAAAKKERKEQLARNQEIRLAPFVLNELNRFESEAGARELADAKAIYAAGLAGLRDASLKELRADLREAKALPKRNDAQKELRNYRVHFCRTRLTARKYIDKYYPNGMAVETPDEAPLNALLVTEEAYDKEEEQLYKRLFEAGDRKDKAAQKELKAQLKALKNKFKALNKQIRTEQDKRVNYTRSAKPYLDASRVLTQAENYTHFGELEARYRALKEKEAAAQV
;
A
#
# COMPACT_ATOMS: atom_id res chain seq x y z
N MET A 1 -50.21 4.31 -5.05
CA MET A 1 -49.56 4.44 -6.38
C MET A 1 -48.64 3.25 -6.61
N GLU A 2 -49.08 2.30 -7.44
CA GLU A 2 -48.33 1.11 -7.88
C GLU A 2 -47.02 1.51 -8.58
N LYS A 3 -45.88 1.00 -8.09
CA LYS A 3 -44.62 1.04 -8.84
C LYS A 3 -44.49 -0.24 -9.66
N THR A 4 -44.90 -0.15 -10.91
CA THR A 4 -44.67 -1.12 -11.98
C THR A 4 -43.18 -1.47 -12.06
N THR A 5 -42.88 -2.75 -11.86
CA THR A 5 -41.55 -3.34 -12.06
C THR A 5 -41.36 -3.59 -13.55
N GLN A 6 -41.15 -2.52 -14.33
CA GLN A 6 -40.76 -2.64 -15.73
C GLN A 6 -39.28 -3.03 -15.81
N LYS A 7 -38.96 -4.13 -16.50
CA LYS A 7 -37.60 -4.45 -16.96
C LYS A 7 -37.06 -3.21 -17.68
N ARG A 8 -36.22 -2.41 -17.02
CA ARG A 8 -35.47 -1.36 -17.71
C ARG A 8 -34.62 -2.06 -18.77
N SER A 9 -34.88 -1.78 -20.05
CA SER A 9 -34.03 -2.25 -21.13
C SER A 9 -32.59 -1.78 -20.87
N LEU A 10 -31.61 -2.57 -21.29
CA LEU A 10 -30.19 -2.20 -21.15
C LEU A 10 -29.96 -0.81 -21.75
N ALA A 11 -30.62 -0.49 -22.87
CA ALA A 11 -30.62 0.81 -23.51
C ALA A 11 -31.18 1.94 -22.64
N ALA A 12 -32.30 1.74 -21.93
CA ALA A 12 -32.86 2.75 -21.01
C ALA A 12 -31.98 2.96 -19.76
N THR A 13 -31.27 1.92 -19.33
CA THR A 13 -30.30 2.00 -18.22
C THR A 13 -29.05 2.76 -18.65
N VAL A 14 -28.52 2.46 -19.85
CA VAL A 14 -27.36 3.15 -20.46
C VAL A 14 -27.68 4.61 -20.77
N SER A 15 -28.86 4.91 -21.30
CA SER A 15 -29.34 6.27 -21.57
C SER A 15 -29.43 7.13 -20.30
N ASN A 16 -30.01 6.59 -19.22
CA ASN A 16 -30.08 7.28 -17.94
C ASN A 16 -28.70 7.47 -17.30
N LEU A 17 -27.81 6.49 -17.45
CA LEU A 17 -26.43 6.58 -16.97
C LEU A 17 -25.66 7.67 -17.72
N ALA A 18 -25.78 7.73 -19.05
CA ALA A 18 -25.18 8.80 -19.87
C ALA A 18 -25.71 10.19 -19.49
N ARG A 19 -27.02 10.31 -19.20
CA ARG A 19 -27.63 11.57 -18.74
C ARG A 19 -27.09 11.99 -17.36
N MET A 20 -26.96 11.06 -16.41
CA MET A 20 -26.38 11.34 -15.09
C MET A 20 -24.90 11.69 -15.17
N VAL A 21 -24.12 11.00 -16.01
CA VAL A 21 -22.70 11.30 -16.22
C VAL A 21 -22.52 12.71 -16.80
N ARG A 22 -23.38 13.10 -17.75
CA ARG A 22 -23.35 14.43 -18.36
C ARG A 22 -23.77 15.53 -17.37
N ALA A 23 -24.77 15.26 -16.52
CA ALA A 23 -25.25 16.20 -15.51
C ALA A 23 -24.22 16.44 -14.40
N HIS A 24 -23.54 15.40 -13.94
CA HIS A 24 -22.57 15.48 -12.83
C HIS A 24 -21.10 15.41 -13.30
N TRP A 25 -20.83 15.90 -14.51
CA TRP A 25 -19.47 15.86 -15.08
C TRP A 25 -18.53 16.80 -14.34
N ASN A 26 -18.97 18.05 -14.10
CA ASN A 26 -18.17 19.09 -13.42
C ASN A 26 -18.56 19.28 -11.96
N GLU A 27 -19.78 18.89 -11.57
CA GLU A 27 -20.31 19.04 -10.22
C GLU A 27 -20.62 17.66 -9.62
N PRO A 28 -20.30 17.44 -8.32
CA PRO A 28 -20.55 16.16 -7.70
C PRO A 28 -22.05 15.89 -7.53
N PRO A 29 -22.49 14.62 -7.60
CA PRO A 29 -23.85 14.23 -7.22
C PRO A 29 -24.14 14.54 -5.75
N ALA A 30 -25.41 14.75 -5.38
CA ALA A 30 -25.80 14.95 -3.98
C ALA A 30 -25.31 13.80 -3.08
N GLY A 31 -24.66 14.14 -1.96
CA GLY A 31 -24.05 13.19 -1.02
C GLY A 31 -22.69 12.59 -1.45
N ARG A 32 -22.16 13.03 -2.59
CA ARG A 32 -20.82 12.69 -3.08
C ARG A 32 -19.96 13.96 -3.16
N TYR A 33 -18.65 13.78 -3.15
CA TYR A 33 -17.71 14.90 -3.12
C TYR A 33 -16.93 15.01 -4.43
N MET A 34 -16.81 13.95 -5.23
CA MET A 34 -16.05 13.92 -6.48
C MET A 34 -16.98 14.00 -7.70
N PRO A 35 -16.80 14.98 -8.60
CA PRO A 35 -17.46 14.98 -9.90
C PRO A 35 -16.93 13.85 -10.78
N TYR A 36 -17.71 13.39 -11.76
CA TYR A 36 -17.29 12.29 -12.62
C TYR A 36 -16.01 12.61 -13.41
N LYS A 37 -15.77 13.88 -13.77
CA LYS A 37 -14.51 14.31 -14.39
C LYS A 37 -13.30 14.03 -13.50
N GLU A 38 -13.42 14.24 -12.18
CA GLU A 38 -12.34 13.99 -11.22
C GLU A 38 -12.11 12.49 -11.04
N ILE A 39 -13.18 11.68 -10.97
CA ILE A 39 -13.11 10.21 -10.89
C ILE A 39 -12.42 9.62 -12.13
N VAL A 40 -12.83 10.06 -13.31
CA VAL A 40 -12.25 9.62 -14.59
C VAL A 40 -10.82 10.09 -14.70
N SER A 41 -10.51 11.34 -14.36
CA SER A 41 -9.14 11.86 -14.42
C SER A 41 -8.22 11.15 -13.44
N TYR A 42 -8.67 10.88 -12.21
CA TYR A 42 -7.90 10.12 -11.23
C TYR A 42 -7.64 8.68 -11.71
N SER A 43 -8.68 7.99 -12.19
CA SER A 43 -8.58 6.57 -12.58
C SER A 43 -7.86 6.38 -13.93
N ALA A 44 -8.26 7.13 -14.96
CA ALA A 44 -7.69 7.07 -16.30
C ALA A 44 -6.32 7.74 -16.39
N GLY A 45 -6.11 8.91 -15.78
CA GLY A 45 -4.78 9.51 -15.67
C GLY A 45 -3.83 8.66 -14.82
N GLY A 46 -4.38 7.90 -13.86
CA GLY A 46 -3.67 6.90 -13.09
C GLY A 46 -3.06 5.76 -13.91
N ILE A 47 -3.53 5.49 -15.14
CA ILE A 47 -2.87 4.51 -16.00
C ILE A 47 -1.43 4.91 -16.32
N GLY A 48 -1.16 6.22 -16.45
CA GLY A 48 0.19 6.75 -16.65
C GLY A 48 1.09 6.48 -15.45
N VAL A 49 0.57 6.63 -14.23
CA VAL A 49 1.27 6.26 -13.00
C VAL A 49 1.66 4.78 -13.04
N LYS A 50 0.75 3.91 -13.51
CA LYS A 50 0.99 2.46 -13.58
C LYS A 50 1.96 2.07 -14.70
N PHE A 51 1.93 2.72 -15.86
CA PHE A 51 2.94 2.53 -16.91
C PHE A 51 4.33 2.89 -16.39
N LEU A 52 4.47 4.07 -15.78
CA LEU A 52 5.73 4.47 -15.16
C LEU A 52 6.16 3.49 -14.06
N ALA A 53 5.21 2.97 -13.29
CA ALA A 53 5.48 1.95 -12.27
C ALA A 53 6.04 0.65 -12.84
N VAL A 54 5.46 0.11 -13.91
CA VAL A 54 5.97 -1.12 -14.54
C VAL A 54 7.40 -0.91 -15.05
N MET A 55 7.64 0.21 -15.75
CA MET A 55 8.99 0.53 -16.24
C MET A 55 9.98 0.76 -15.09
N ALA A 56 9.56 1.48 -14.04
CA ALA A 56 10.37 1.73 -12.87
C ALA A 56 10.74 0.45 -12.11
N MET A 57 9.80 -0.48 -11.94
CA MET A 57 10.07 -1.76 -11.28
C MET A 57 11.08 -2.58 -12.08
N ASN A 58 11.05 -2.51 -13.41
CA ASN A 58 12.05 -3.16 -14.26
C ASN A 58 13.44 -2.51 -14.20
N THR A 59 13.56 -1.24 -13.81
CA THR A 59 14.87 -0.56 -13.60
C THR A 59 15.33 -0.59 -12.15
N ILE A 60 14.49 -1.05 -11.22
CA ILE A 60 14.87 -1.24 -9.82
C ILE A 60 15.57 -2.61 -9.66
N LEU A 61 16.75 -2.60 -9.03
CA LEU A 61 17.52 -3.79 -8.68
C LEU A 61 16.65 -4.79 -7.93
N SER A 62 16.65 -6.01 -8.43
CA SER A 62 16.14 -7.21 -7.79
C SER A 62 16.97 -8.40 -8.27
N ALA A 63 16.97 -9.49 -7.51
CA ALA A 63 17.77 -10.67 -7.85
C ALA A 63 17.38 -11.30 -9.20
N SER A 64 16.14 -11.12 -9.65
CA SER A 64 15.61 -11.64 -10.91
C SER A 64 15.48 -10.58 -12.00
N ASN A 65 16.16 -9.44 -11.87
CA ASN A 65 16.03 -8.36 -12.85
C ASN A 65 16.78 -8.71 -14.15
N THR A 66 16.02 -9.09 -15.16
CA THR A 66 16.53 -9.47 -16.49
C THR A 66 17.14 -8.31 -17.25
N LEU A 67 16.64 -7.07 -17.07
CA LEU A 67 17.21 -5.88 -17.71
C LEU A 67 18.62 -5.60 -17.18
N ILE A 68 18.85 -5.73 -15.87
CA ILE A 68 20.15 -5.43 -15.27
C ILE A 68 21.13 -6.59 -15.45
N GLY A 69 20.66 -7.82 -15.28
CA GLY A 69 21.49 -9.01 -15.46
C GLY A 69 21.82 -9.28 -16.93
N ASN A 70 20.79 -9.50 -17.76
CA ASN A 70 20.97 -10.00 -19.12
C ASN A 70 21.26 -8.87 -20.11
N THR A 71 20.55 -7.74 -20.02
CA THR A 71 20.68 -6.66 -21.01
C THR A 71 21.87 -5.73 -20.76
N ILE A 72 22.17 -5.39 -19.50
CA ILE A 72 23.35 -4.56 -19.16
C ILE A 72 24.60 -5.43 -19.00
N GLY A 73 24.46 -6.73 -18.72
CA GLY A 73 25.57 -7.67 -18.59
C GLY A 73 26.25 -7.67 -17.22
N ILE A 74 25.53 -7.29 -16.15
CA ILE A 74 26.05 -7.39 -14.78
C ILE A 74 25.93 -8.85 -14.31
N LYS A 75 27.04 -9.41 -13.83
CA LYS A 75 27.08 -10.80 -13.32
C LYS A 75 26.02 -11.01 -12.23
N PRO A 76 25.29 -12.15 -12.19
CA PRO A 76 24.21 -12.38 -11.24
C PRO A 76 24.59 -12.17 -9.76
N LEU A 77 25.79 -12.63 -9.36
CA LEU A 77 26.31 -12.44 -8.00
C LEU A 77 26.47 -10.94 -7.66
N HIS A 78 26.96 -10.14 -8.61
CA HIS A 78 27.10 -8.70 -8.44
C HIS A 78 25.72 -8.01 -8.40
N VAL A 79 24.74 -8.43 -9.21
CA VAL A 79 23.34 -7.94 -9.12
C VAL A 79 22.77 -8.19 -7.72
N TYR A 80 23.00 -9.37 -7.13
CA TYR A 80 22.55 -9.69 -5.78
C TYR A 80 23.19 -8.79 -4.70
N ILE A 81 24.50 -8.56 -4.78
CA ILE A 81 25.21 -7.65 -3.85
C ILE A 81 24.68 -6.22 -3.97
N LEU A 82 24.51 -5.71 -5.20
CA LEU A 82 23.95 -4.39 -5.44
C LEU A 82 22.51 -4.28 -4.92
N TYR A 83 21.71 -5.34 -5.09
CA TYR A 83 20.35 -5.41 -4.55
C TYR A 83 20.34 -5.36 -3.01
N PHE A 84 21.24 -6.09 -2.33
CA PHE A 84 21.38 -6.02 -0.87
C PHE A 84 21.70 -4.59 -0.39
N ILE A 85 22.65 -3.91 -1.04
CA ILE A 85 22.99 -2.51 -0.72
C ILE A 85 21.79 -1.59 -0.97
N SER A 86 21.08 -1.78 -2.09
CA SER A 86 19.86 -1.03 -2.42
C SER A 86 18.79 -1.14 -1.35
N VAL A 87 18.55 -2.34 -0.83
CA VAL A 87 17.56 -2.56 0.23
C VAL A 87 17.96 -1.86 1.53
N LEU A 88 19.24 -1.92 1.92
CA LEU A 88 19.74 -1.21 3.10
C LEU A 88 19.54 0.31 3.00
N VAL A 89 19.78 0.87 1.81
CA VAL A 89 19.61 2.31 1.54
C VAL A 89 18.12 2.70 1.42
N ASN A 90 17.25 1.81 0.94
CA ASN A 90 15.83 2.12 0.82
C ASN A 90 15.12 2.31 2.17
N ILE A 91 15.61 1.68 3.26
CA ILE A 91 15.04 1.85 4.61
C ILE A 91 15.08 3.33 5.07
N PRO A 92 16.25 4.00 5.14
CA PRO A 92 16.30 5.42 5.50
C PRO A 92 15.65 6.32 4.43
N LEU A 93 15.75 5.99 3.14
CA LEU A 93 15.07 6.76 2.09
C LEU A 93 13.54 6.75 2.27
N SER A 94 12.94 5.61 2.60
CA SER A 94 11.52 5.50 2.92
C SER A 94 11.14 6.37 4.10
N GLY A 95 11.96 6.39 5.16
CA GLY A 95 11.71 7.24 6.31
C GLY A 95 11.77 8.73 5.98
N ILE A 96 12.68 9.15 5.09
CA ILE A 96 12.75 10.53 4.59
C ILE A 96 11.49 10.88 3.79
N ARG A 97 11.04 10.01 2.88
CA ARG A 97 9.81 10.24 2.08
C ARG A 97 8.58 10.40 2.96
N ALA A 98 8.38 9.46 3.90
CA ALA A 98 7.26 9.51 4.85
C ALA A 98 7.28 10.81 5.66
N ASN A 99 8.45 11.21 6.15
CA ASN A 99 8.61 12.45 6.91
C ASN A 99 8.37 13.71 6.07
N ILE A 100 8.72 13.73 4.78
CA ILE A 100 8.40 14.85 3.88
C ILE A 100 6.89 14.93 3.71
N ILE A 101 6.25 13.84 3.33
CA ILE A 101 4.80 13.78 3.11
C ILE A 101 4.04 14.25 4.35
N ASP A 102 4.37 13.72 5.53
CA ASP A 102 3.67 14.02 6.77
C ASP A 102 3.86 15.45 7.26
N ASN A 103 4.94 16.12 6.85
CA ASN A 103 5.20 17.52 7.23
C ASN A 103 4.95 18.53 6.11
N THR A 104 4.45 18.11 4.94
CA THR A 104 4.21 19.03 3.83
C THR A 104 3.03 19.93 4.12
N ARG A 105 3.25 21.25 4.01
CA ARG A 105 2.24 22.30 4.21
C ARG A 105 2.22 23.22 2.98
N SER A 106 1.69 22.73 1.86
CA SER A 106 1.57 23.56 0.64
C SER A 106 0.13 23.91 0.32
N LYS A 107 -0.08 25.13 -0.19
CA LYS A 107 -1.37 25.58 -0.77
C LYS A 107 -1.88 24.69 -1.90
N GLU A 108 -0.98 23.96 -2.55
CA GLU A 108 -1.28 23.06 -3.67
C GLU A 108 -1.84 21.68 -3.25
N GLY A 109 -1.87 21.37 -1.94
CA GLY A 109 -2.25 20.07 -1.36
C GLY A 109 -1.07 19.30 -0.74
N LYS A 110 -1.33 18.28 0.07
CA LYS A 110 -0.33 17.41 0.74
C LYS A 110 0.30 16.40 -0.23
N TYR A 111 -0.51 15.79 -1.10
CA TYR A 111 -0.09 14.67 -1.97
C TYR A 111 -0.05 15.07 -3.45
N ARG A 112 -1.00 15.88 -3.89
CA ARG A 112 -1.20 16.31 -5.27
C ARG A 112 0.06 16.90 -5.93
N PRO A 113 0.84 17.79 -5.30
CA PRO A 113 2.03 18.38 -5.94
C PRO A 113 3.12 17.35 -6.26
N TYR A 114 3.24 16.32 -5.44
CA TYR A 114 4.27 15.29 -5.59
C TYR A 114 4.02 14.35 -6.76
N ILE A 115 2.78 14.26 -7.25
CA ILE A 115 2.46 13.52 -8.48
C ILE A 115 3.27 14.10 -9.66
N VAL A 116 3.38 15.42 -9.77
CA VAL A 116 4.17 16.05 -10.84
C VAL A 116 5.63 16.22 -10.42
N LYS A 117 5.88 16.76 -9.22
CA LYS A 117 7.23 17.08 -8.74
C LYS A 117 8.13 15.84 -8.58
N MET A 118 7.57 14.65 -8.31
CA MET A 118 8.33 13.40 -8.22
C MET A 118 8.11 12.48 -9.44
N GLY A 119 6.97 12.60 -10.13
CA GLY A 119 6.72 11.85 -11.37
C GLY A 119 7.66 12.24 -12.51
N ILE A 120 7.95 13.54 -12.69
CA ILE A 120 8.88 14.02 -13.73
C ILE A 120 10.30 13.48 -13.48
N PRO A 121 10.93 13.66 -12.29
CA PRO A 121 12.22 13.05 -12.00
C PRO A 121 12.26 11.54 -12.18
N SER A 122 11.21 10.81 -11.76
CA SER A 122 11.16 9.35 -11.95
C SER A 122 11.15 8.95 -13.42
N ALA A 123 10.41 9.66 -14.28
CA ALA A 123 10.44 9.44 -15.72
C ALA A 123 11.82 9.77 -16.32
N ILE A 124 12.43 10.89 -15.92
CA ILE A 124 13.78 11.26 -16.39
C ILE A 124 14.80 10.19 -16.00
N VAL A 125 14.80 9.71 -14.75
CA VAL A 125 15.71 8.66 -14.29
C VAL A 125 15.49 7.37 -15.07
N THR A 126 14.24 6.99 -15.34
CA THR A 126 13.90 5.80 -16.14
C THR A 126 14.41 5.91 -17.59
N ILE A 127 14.27 7.08 -18.21
CA ILE A 127 14.78 7.35 -19.56
C ILE A 127 16.30 7.32 -19.58
N LEU A 128 16.94 8.04 -18.65
CA LEU A 128 18.39 8.11 -18.53
C LEU A 128 19.01 6.74 -18.28
N PHE A 129 18.38 5.90 -17.46
CA PHE A 129 18.84 4.55 -17.19
C PHE A 129 18.99 3.75 -18.48
N VAL A 130 17.96 3.73 -19.33
CA VAL A 130 17.97 2.91 -20.53
C VAL A 130 18.82 3.51 -21.66
N TRP A 131 18.87 4.84 -21.75
CA TRP A 131 19.70 5.55 -22.73
C TRP A 131 21.16 5.67 -22.34
N PHE A 132 21.53 5.31 -21.11
CA PHE A 132 22.91 5.43 -20.66
C PHE A 132 23.84 4.53 -21.51
N PRO A 133 24.99 5.05 -21.97
CA PRO A 133 25.88 4.32 -22.86
C PRO A 133 26.83 3.39 -22.06
N TYR A 134 26.27 2.36 -21.42
CA TYR A 134 27.02 1.39 -20.62
C TYR A 134 28.22 0.78 -21.36
N ASN A 135 28.06 0.51 -22.65
CA ASN A 135 29.06 -0.15 -23.50
C ASN A 135 30.24 0.77 -23.90
N ARG A 136 30.25 2.04 -23.47
CA ARG A 136 31.29 3.02 -23.83
C ARG A 136 32.23 3.39 -22.68
N PHE A 137 32.11 2.75 -21.51
CA PHE A 137 32.93 3.12 -20.34
C PHE A 137 34.38 2.69 -20.39
N GLY A 138 34.73 1.65 -21.16
CA GLY A 138 36.13 1.31 -21.43
C GLY A 138 36.89 2.50 -22.03
N ALA A 139 36.27 3.18 -23.00
CA ALA A 139 36.86 4.36 -23.66
C ALA A 139 36.84 5.64 -22.80
N LEU A 140 35.90 5.75 -21.84
CA LEU A 140 35.67 6.97 -21.06
C LEU A 140 36.46 7.02 -19.75
N PHE A 141 36.69 5.88 -19.11
CA PHE A 141 37.32 5.80 -17.79
C PHE A 141 38.71 5.14 -17.80
N GLY A 142 39.18 4.72 -18.99
CA GLY A 142 40.48 4.10 -19.20
C GLY A 142 40.53 2.63 -18.78
N GLU A 143 41.57 1.94 -19.24
CA GLU A 143 41.83 0.53 -18.95
C GLU A 143 42.46 0.36 -17.56
N GLY A 144 42.13 -0.73 -16.88
CA GLY A 144 42.62 -1.07 -15.54
C GLY A 144 41.64 -1.93 -14.75
N THR A 145 42.11 -2.55 -13.66
CA THR A 145 41.29 -3.40 -12.79
C THR A 145 41.06 -2.73 -11.43
N ILE A 146 39.83 -2.83 -10.92
CA ILE A 146 39.44 -2.38 -9.58
C ILE A 146 38.63 -3.53 -8.96
N PHE A 147 38.97 -3.96 -7.75
CA PHE A 147 38.36 -5.14 -7.09
C PHE A 147 38.42 -6.45 -7.90
N GLY A 148 39.45 -6.62 -8.76
CA GLY A 148 39.63 -7.83 -9.57
C GLY A 148 38.79 -7.89 -10.85
N GLU A 149 37.99 -6.86 -11.15
CA GLU A 149 37.19 -6.74 -12.37
C GLU A 149 37.61 -5.49 -13.16
N GLU A 150 37.23 -5.41 -14.43
CA GLU A 150 37.52 -4.25 -15.27
C GLU A 150 36.91 -2.97 -14.70
N LYS A 151 37.66 -1.86 -14.75
CA LYS A 151 37.21 -0.55 -14.26
C LYS A 151 35.88 -0.11 -14.90
N ALA A 152 35.70 -0.36 -16.19
CA ALA A 152 34.47 -0.06 -16.92
C ALA A 152 33.25 -0.83 -16.35
N TYR A 153 33.46 -2.09 -15.95
CA TYR A 153 32.46 -2.93 -15.33
C TYR A 153 32.08 -2.41 -13.93
N VAL A 154 33.07 -2.06 -13.11
CA VAL A 154 32.83 -1.49 -11.76
C VAL A 154 32.09 -0.17 -11.84
N VAL A 155 32.44 0.69 -12.79
CA VAL A 155 31.74 1.97 -13.05
C VAL A 155 30.29 1.72 -13.47
N THR A 156 30.04 0.72 -14.32
CA THR A 156 28.68 0.29 -14.71
C THR A 156 27.85 -0.11 -13.48
N CYS A 157 28.41 -0.94 -12.60
CA CYS A 157 27.75 -1.36 -11.36
C CYS A 157 27.43 -0.18 -10.44
N ALA A 158 28.39 0.74 -10.27
CA ALA A 158 28.22 1.92 -9.41
C ALA A 158 27.13 2.87 -9.95
N LEU A 159 27.08 3.07 -11.27
CA LEU A 159 26.06 3.89 -11.92
C LEU A 159 24.68 3.27 -11.83
N VAL A 160 24.55 1.96 -12.07
CA VAL A 160 23.28 1.24 -11.90
C VAL A 160 22.78 1.37 -10.46
N LEU A 161 23.67 1.24 -9.47
CA LEU A 161 23.32 1.43 -8.06
C LEU A 161 22.86 2.87 -7.76
N LEU A 162 23.52 3.87 -8.32
CA LEU A 162 23.17 5.27 -8.13
C LEU A 162 21.83 5.63 -8.79
N PHE A 163 21.59 5.19 -10.03
CA PHE A 163 20.28 5.31 -10.65
C PHE A 163 19.22 4.59 -9.84
N ASN A 164 19.56 3.44 -9.28
CA ASN A 164 18.65 2.68 -8.44
C ASN A 164 18.28 3.43 -7.16
N PHE A 165 19.20 4.14 -6.51
CA PHE A 165 18.88 4.98 -5.35
C PHE A 165 17.94 6.13 -5.72
N PHE A 166 18.20 6.81 -6.83
CA PHE A 166 17.32 7.87 -7.32
C PHE A 166 15.94 7.32 -7.67
N GLN A 167 15.87 6.16 -8.34
CA GLN A 167 14.62 5.53 -8.69
C GLN A 167 13.86 5.13 -7.42
N ASN A 168 14.49 4.43 -6.47
CA ASN A 168 13.88 4.10 -5.18
C ASN A 168 13.35 5.35 -4.46
N PHE A 169 14.02 6.49 -4.54
CA PHE A 169 13.51 7.71 -3.94
C PHE A 169 12.32 8.28 -4.72
N PHE A 170 12.50 8.64 -6.00
CA PHE A 170 11.47 9.37 -6.76
C PHE A 170 10.25 8.51 -7.09
N TYR A 171 10.44 7.26 -7.50
CA TYR A 171 9.35 6.37 -7.89
C TYR A 171 8.46 5.99 -6.69
N TYR A 172 9.04 5.56 -5.58
CA TYR A 172 8.23 5.23 -4.39
C TYR A 172 7.55 6.46 -3.81
N PHE A 173 8.18 7.65 -3.85
CA PHE A 173 7.50 8.89 -3.46
C PHE A 173 6.29 9.14 -4.37
N PHE A 174 6.49 9.11 -5.68
CA PHE A 174 5.44 9.36 -6.67
C PHE A 174 4.24 8.41 -6.51
N THR A 175 4.50 7.11 -6.34
CA THR A 175 3.44 6.11 -6.14
C THR A 175 2.74 6.24 -4.80
N GLU A 176 3.47 6.42 -3.69
CA GLU A 176 2.89 6.67 -2.37
C GLU A 176 2.01 7.93 -2.38
N ALA A 177 2.43 8.99 -3.07
CA ALA A 177 1.63 10.21 -3.20
C ALA A 177 0.33 9.96 -3.96
N TYR A 178 0.40 9.24 -5.08
CA TYR A 178 -0.77 8.93 -5.88
C TYR A 178 -1.75 7.98 -5.18
N ASP A 179 -1.24 6.94 -4.51
CA ASP A 179 -2.08 5.95 -3.82
C ASP A 179 -2.78 6.55 -2.61
N ASN A 180 -2.12 7.45 -1.88
CA ASN A 180 -2.74 8.14 -0.75
C ASN A 180 -3.65 9.31 -1.17
N LEU A 181 -3.55 9.80 -2.41
CA LEU A 181 -4.38 10.90 -2.89
C LEU A 181 -5.88 10.60 -2.74
N ILE A 182 -6.32 9.37 -3.02
CA ILE A 182 -7.75 9.00 -2.91
C ILE A 182 -8.31 9.22 -1.50
N HIS A 183 -7.47 9.14 -0.47
CA HIS A 183 -7.89 9.36 0.91
C HIS A 183 -8.22 10.82 1.22
N VAL A 184 -7.71 11.77 0.43
CA VAL A 184 -7.92 13.21 0.60
C VAL A 184 -8.84 13.85 -0.46
N LEU A 185 -9.22 13.10 -1.51
CA LEU A 185 -10.16 13.57 -2.55
C LEU A 185 -11.63 13.51 -2.12
N SER A 186 -11.97 12.57 -1.24
CA SER A 186 -13.31 12.43 -0.69
C SER A 186 -13.27 12.01 0.79
N PRO A 187 -14.05 12.67 1.66
CA PRO A 187 -14.30 12.19 3.02
C PRO A 187 -15.23 10.96 3.04
N ASN A 188 -16.00 10.70 1.97
CA ASN A 188 -16.93 9.58 1.92
C ASN A 188 -16.20 8.26 1.60
N THR A 189 -16.27 7.31 2.52
CA THR A 189 -15.63 5.98 2.38
C THR A 189 -16.21 5.14 1.24
N GLN A 190 -17.52 5.20 0.97
CA GLN A 190 -18.12 4.44 -0.12
C GLN A 190 -17.67 4.97 -1.48
N GLU A 191 -17.59 6.29 -1.61
CA GLU A 191 -17.09 6.95 -2.82
C GLU A 191 -15.63 6.56 -3.12
N ARG A 192 -14.76 6.55 -2.10
CA ARG A 192 -13.37 6.09 -2.25
C ARG A 192 -13.27 4.63 -2.71
N ALA A 193 -14.14 3.75 -2.19
CA ALA A 193 -14.16 2.34 -2.58
C ALA A 193 -14.63 2.12 -4.04
N ASP A 194 -15.67 2.84 -4.46
CA ASP A 194 -16.17 2.81 -5.84
C ASP A 194 -15.08 3.25 -6.82
N VAL A 195 -14.42 4.39 -6.54
CA VAL A 195 -13.33 4.93 -7.36
C VAL A 195 -12.14 3.97 -7.37
N SER A 196 -11.77 3.36 -6.24
CA SER A 196 -10.69 2.38 -6.18
C SER A 196 -10.95 1.14 -7.03
N THR A 197 -12.22 0.74 -7.18
CA THR A 197 -12.59 -0.40 -8.04
C THR A 197 -12.40 -0.05 -9.51
N ILE A 198 -12.84 1.14 -9.93
CA ILE A 198 -12.63 1.65 -11.31
C ILE A 198 -11.13 1.78 -11.59
N LYS A 199 -10.38 2.38 -10.66
CA LYS A 199 -8.91 2.46 -10.69
C LYS A 199 -8.29 1.09 -10.90
N GLY A 200 -8.63 0.09 -10.09
CA GLY A 200 -8.06 -1.27 -10.17
C GLY A 200 -8.22 -1.92 -11.55
N VAL A 201 -9.39 -1.79 -12.17
CA VAL A 201 -9.64 -2.31 -13.51
C VAL A 201 -8.76 -1.61 -14.56
N VAL A 202 -8.75 -0.27 -14.58
CA VAL A 202 -7.94 0.51 -15.54
C VAL A 202 -6.44 0.23 -15.35
N TYR A 203 -6.01 -0.02 -14.11
CA TYR A 203 -4.62 -0.25 -13.75
C TYR A 203 -4.08 -1.57 -14.28
N SER A 204 -4.93 -2.60 -14.28
CA SER A 204 -4.57 -3.92 -14.80
C SER A 204 -4.24 -3.91 -16.30
N LEU A 205 -4.68 -2.87 -17.04
CA LEU A 205 -4.41 -2.73 -18.47
C LEU A 205 -2.95 -2.37 -18.76
N ALA A 206 -2.28 -1.56 -17.94
CA ALA A 206 -0.91 -1.10 -18.23
C ALA A 206 0.11 -2.25 -18.32
N PRO A 207 0.20 -3.19 -17.34
CA PRO A 207 1.06 -4.36 -17.47
C PRO A 207 0.66 -5.25 -18.66
N SER A 208 -0.64 -5.42 -18.91
CA SER A 208 -1.14 -6.23 -20.03
C SER A 208 -0.71 -5.66 -21.39
N ILE A 209 -0.79 -4.34 -21.57
CA ILE A 209 -0.38 -3.64 -22.79
C ILE A 209 1.13 -3.75 -22.97
N LEU A 210 1.93 -3.48 -21.93
CA LEU A 210 3.40 -3.59 -22.04
C LEU A 210 3.84 -5.02 -22.34
N ASN A 211 3.27 -6.02 -21.67
CA ASN A 211 3.63 -7.42 -21.90
C ASN A 211 3.27 -7.89 -23.31
N LEU A 212 2.20 -7.37 -23.90
CA LEU A 212 1.84 -7.64 -25.30
C LEU A 212 2.75 -6.86 -26.27
N ALA A 213 3.07 -5.62 -25.95
CA ALA A 213 3.86 -4.74 -26.80
C ALA A 213 5.33 -5.17 -26.90
N MET A 214 5.94 -5.60 -25.79
CA MET A 214 7.38 -5.91 -25.73
C MET A 214 7.81 -6.97 -26.77
N PRO A 215 7.15 -8.14 -26.92
CA PRO A 215 7.50 -9.10 -27.97
C PRO A 215 7.24 -8.59 -29.39
N ILE A 216 6.14 -7.85 -29.60
CA ILE A 216 5.79 -7.30 -30.93
C ILE A 216 6.87 -6.31 -31.40
N PHE A 217 7.29 -5.41 -30.52
CA PHE A 217 8.35 -4.45 -30.84
C PHE A 217 9.73 -5.12 -30.93
N ALA A 218 9.98 -6.22 -30.22
CA ALA A 218 11.20 -6.99 -30.38
C ALA A 218 11.32 -7.55 -31.80
N GLY A 219 10.25 -8.13 -32.34
CA GLY A 219 10.22 -8.59 -33.73
C GLY A 219 10.34 -7.48 -34.77
N LEU A 220 9.82 -6.29 -34.48
CA LEU A 220 9.89 -5.14 -35.40
C LEU A 220 11.24 -4.38 -35.36
N LEU A 221 11.93 -4.35 -34.22
CA LEU A 221 13.03 -3.41 -33.98
C LEU A 221 14.35 -4.07 -33.58
N THR A 222 14.35 -5.31 -33.09
CA THR A 222 15.53 -5.97 -32.52
C THR A 222 15.68 -7.44 -32.93
N ASN A 223 15.18 -7.82 -34.11
CA ASN A 223 15.27 -9.19 -34.65
C ASN A 223 14.81 -10.25 -33.65
N ASP A 224 13.66 -10.03 -33.00
CA ASP A 224 13.07 -10.91 -31.97
C ASP A 224 13.91 -11.06 -30.68
N ASN A 225 14.98 -10.28 -30.50
CA ASN A 225 15.73 -10.27 -29.26
C ASN A 225 15.07 -9.35 -28.22
N LEU A 226 14.39 -9.96 -27.24
CA LEU A 226 13.75 -9.24 -26.12
C LEU A 226 14.74 -8.64 -25.11
N TYR A 227 16.01 -9.06 -25.14
CA TYR A 227 17.05 -8.62 -24.22
C TYR A 227 17.94 -7.53 -24.80
N ASP A 228 17.74 -7.12 -26.06
CA ASP A 228 18.47 -5.99 -26.64
C ASP A 228 18.06 -4.67 -25.97
N ILE A 229 19.04 -3.92 -25.46
CA ILE A 229 18.83 -2.61 -24.83
C ILE A 229 18.14 -1.60 -25.77
N ARG A 230 18.30 -1.76 -27.09
CA ARG A 230 17.65 -0.91 -28.09
C ARG A 230 16.13 -0.96 -27.98
N LEU A 231 15.56 -2.13 -27.70
CA LEU A 231 14.12 -2.31 -27.51
C LEU A 231 13.60 -1.38 -26.40
N PHE A 232 14.29 -1.41 -25.26
CA PHE A 232 13.98 -0.54 -24.13
C PHE A 232 14.19 0.94 -24.47
N ARG A 233 15.26 1.28 -25.21
CA ARG A 233 15.58 2.67 -25.62
C ARG A 233 14.51 3.30 -26.51
N TYR A 234 13.80 2.49 -27.30
CA TYR A 234 12.72 2.97 -28.14
C TYR A 234 11.36 3.01 -27.43
N ILE A 235 11.08 2.05 -26.55
CA ILE A 235 9.76 1.93 -25.88
C ILE A 235 9.66 2.82 -24.64
N TYR A 236 10.67 2.80 -23.76
CA TYR A 236 10.54 3.44 -22.44
C TYR A 236 10.40 4.96 -22.53
N PRO A 237 11.14 5.70 -23.37
CA PRO A 237 11.00 7.16 -23.46
C PRO A 237 9.61 7.66 -23.88
N PRO A 238 8.99 7.22 -24.99
CA PRO A 238 7.66 7.70 -25.36
C PRO A 238 6.60 7.32 -24.32
N VAL A 239 6.67 6.11 -23.76
CA VAL A 239 5.73 5.67 -22.72
C VAL A 239 5.92 6.45 -21.42
N ALA A 240 7.15 6.77 -21.03
CA ALA A 240 7.44 7.57 -19.84
C ALA A 240 6.97 9.03 -19.99
N ILE A 241 7.16 9.62 -21.18
CA ILE A 241 6.65 10.97 -21.48
C ILE A 241 5.11 10.97 -21.43
N ALA A 242 4.45 10.00 -22.08
CA ALA A 242 3.00 9.85 -22.03
C ALA A 242 2.50 9.65 -20.59
N SER A 243 3.23 8.89 -19.77
CA SER A 243 2.92 8.64 -18.36
C SER A 243 2.94 9.92 -17.53
N VAL A 244 3.92 10.80 -17.75
CA VAL A 244 4.01 12.11 -17.10
C VAL A 244 2.85 13.02 -17.53
N VAL A 245 2.54 13.07 -18.84
CA VAL A 245 1.42 13.87 -19.35
C VAL A 245 0.10 13.44 -18.70
N LEU A 246 -0.16 12.13 -18.63
CA LEU A 246 -1.35 11.58 -17.96
C LEU A 246 -1.36 11.88 -16.46
N SER A 247 -0.20 11.91 -15.81
CA SER A 247 -0.06 12.29 -14.40
C SER A 247 -0.34 13.78 -14.16
N ILE A 248 0.01 14.64 -15.13
CA ILE A 248 -0.34 16.08 -15.09
C ILE A 248 -1.87 16.26 -15.22
N VAL A 249 -2.57 15.42 -15.98
CA VAL A 249 -4.04 15.44 -16.06
C VAL A 249 -4.67 15.15 -14.68
N VAL A 250 -4.09 14.23 -13.90
CA VAL A 250 -4.51 13.98 -12.50
C VAL A 250 -4.30 15.25 -11.67
N TYR A 251 -3.12 15.85 -11.74
CA TYR A 251 -2.83 17.09 -11.02
C TYR A 251 -3.79 18.22 -11.39
N ALA A 252 -4.03 18.47 -12.69
CA ALA A 252 -4.86 19.57 -13.15
C ALA A 252 -6.34 19.43 -12.76
N ASN A 253 -6.88 18.20 -12.71
CA ASN A 253 -8.32 17.97 -12.55
C ASN A 253 -8.72 17.48 -11.15
N THR A 254 -7.78 17.25 -10.24
CA THR A 254 -8.07 16.87 -8.84
C THR A 254 -7.87 18.03 -7.90
N LYS A 255 -8.67 18.10 -6.83
CA LYS A 255 -8.49 19.06 -5.73
C LYS A 255 -8.60 18.31 -4.40
N GLU A 256 -7.61 18.48 -3.54
CA GLU A 256 -7.68 17.95 -2.18
C GLU A 256 -8.75 18.72 -1.39
N LYS A 257 -9.75 18.01 -0.87
CA LYS A 257 -10.92 18.63 -0.23
C LYS A 257 -10.80 18.72 1.29
N ILE A 258 -9.91 17.92 1.88
CA ILE A 258 -9.62 17.94 3.30
C ILE A 258 -8.44 18.90 3.52
N VAL A 259 -8.72 20.21 3.52
CA VAL A 259 -7.75 21.21 3.97
C VAL A 259 -7.69 21.08 5.50
N GLN A 260 -6.68 20.38 5.99
CA GLN A 260 -6.43 20.24 7.42
C GLN A 260 -6.37 21.63 8.06
N ALA A 261 -7.03 21.80 9.21
CA ALA A 261 -6.96 23.04 9.98
C ALA A 261 -5.49 23.38 10.26
N ARG A 262 -5.09 24.63 9.96
CA ARG A 262 -3.72 25.12 10.17
C ARG A 262 -3.38 25.35 11.64
N THR A 263 -4.38 25.28 12.51
CA THR A 263 -4.26 25.39 13.96
C THR A 263 -4.29 23.99 14.54
N HIS A 264 -3.21 23.61 15.22
CA HIS A 264 -2.96 22.29 15.81
C HIS A 264 -2.76 21.11 14.84
N VAL A 265 -1.61 21.10 14.15
CA VAL A 265 -1.02 19.82 13.72
C VAL A 265 0.39 19.73 14.29
N ILE A 266 0.50 18.96 15.37
CA ILE A 266 1.77 18.58 16.00
C ILE A 266 2.58 17.80 14.96
N GLN A 267 3.81 18.23 14.66
CA GLN A 267 4.74 17.40 13.90
C GLN A 267 5.05 16.16 14.72
N ILE A 268 4.54 15.00 14.30
CA ILE A 268 4.92 13.73 14.92
C ILE A 268 6.33 13.39 14.43
N ARG A 269 7.32 13.45 15.32
CA ARG A 269 8.70 13.15 14.96
C ARG A 269 8.86 11.65 14.67
N PHE A 270 9.36 11.34 13.47
CA PHE A 270 9.56 10.02 12.85
C PHE A 270 9.80 8.81 13.78
N MET A 271 10.65 8.94 14.81
CA MET A 271 10.97 7.83 15.74
C MET A 271 9.81 7.46 16.67
N ASP A 272 8.95 8.41 17.02
CA ASP A 272 7.83 8.18 17.94
C ASP A 272 6.70 7.45 17.21
N SER A 273 6.38 7.89 15.99
CA SER A 273 5.41 7.23 15.12
C SER A 273 5.88 5.83 14.71
N LEU A 274 7.18 5.64 14.42
CA LEU A 274 7.77 4.31 14.19
C LEU A 274 7.51 3.38 15.38
N ARG A 275 7.75 3.85 16.61
CA ARG A 275 7.57 3.05 17.82
C ARG A 275 6.12 2.65 18.04
N GLU A 276 5.17 3.53 17.74
CA GLU A 276 3.76 3.20 17.89
C GLU A 276 3.30 2.18 16.83
N VAL A 277 3.72 2.31 15.57
CA VAL A 277 3.42 1.30 14.54
C VAL A 277 4.03 -0.06 14.89
N LEU A 278 5.23 -0.11 15.46
CA LEU A 278 5.86 -1.36 15.91
C LEU A 278 5.07 -2.10 17.01
N ARG A 279 4.09 -1.46 17.66
CA ARG A 279 3.20 -2.13 18.64
C ARG A 279 1.96 -2.73 18.02
N ASN A 280 1.68 -2.44 16.75
CA ASN A 280 0.50 -2.91 16.07
C ASN A 280 0.64 -4.41 15.75
N LYS A 281 -0.11 -5.26 16.47
CA LYS A 281 -0.07 -6.72 16.26
C LYS A 281 -0.51 -7.13 14.86
N TYR A 282 -1.51 -6.46 14.29
CA TYR A 282 -2.05 -6.81 12.97
C TYR A 282 -1.09 -6.42 11.85
N PHE A 283 -0.38 -5.31 12.03
CA PHE A 283 0.74 -4.95 11.17
C PHE A 283 1.77 -6.06 11.12
N TRP A 284 2.25 -6.56 12.26
CA TRP A 284 3.24 -7.64 12.30
C TRP A 284 2.73 -8.92 11.66
N VAL A 285 1.45 -9.28 11.86
CA VAL A 285 0.87 -10.46 11.22
C VAL A 285 0.93 -10.34 9.69
N ILE A 286 0.52 -9.21 9.11
CA ILE A 286 0.54 -9.02 7.65
C ILE A 286 1.98 -8.85 7.13
N ALA A 287 2.83 -8.11 7.84
CA ALA A 287 4.23 -7.92 7.46
C ALA A 287 4.97 -9.26 7.45
N MET A 288 4.82 -10.09 8.49
CA MET A 288 5.44 -11.41 8.53
C MET A 288 4.91 -12.34 7.43
N ALA A 289 3.60 -12.33 7.14
CA ALA A 289 3.07 -13.12 6.02
C ALA A 289 3.73 -12.70 4.69
N THR A 290 3.80 -11.39 4.43
CA THR A 290 4.45 -10.83 3.24
C THR A 290 5.93 -11.21 3.16
N TRP A 291 6.66 -11.14 4.28
CA TRP A 291 8.10 -11.42 4.31
C TRP A 291 8.42 -12.92 4.24
N LEU A 292 7.52 -13.78 4.71
CA LEU A 292 7.69 -15.23 4.70
C LEU A 292 7.16 -15.87 3.40
N GLY A 293 6.25 -15.21 2.69
CA GLY A 293 5.68 -15.68 1.42
C GLY A 293 6.58 -15.50 0.20
N PHE A 294 7.85 -15.10 0.37
CA PHE A 294 8.76 -14.87 -0.75
C PHE A 294 9.02 -16.12 -1.60
N LEU A 295 9.09 -17.32 -0.99
CA LEU A 295 9.36 -18.55 -1.73
C LEU A 295 8.21 -18.92 -2.64
N GLU A 296 6.98 -18.48 -2.35
CA GLU A 296 5.78 -18.77 -3.14
C GLU A 296 5.97 -18.38 -4.61
N THR A 297 6.70 -17.32 -4.91
CA THR A 297 6.92 -16.86 -6.29
C THR A 297 8.01 -17.62 -7.03
N SER A 298 8.74 -18.55 -6.39
CA SER A 298 9.85 -19.29 -7.02
C SER A 298 9.42 -20.12 -8.24
N MET A 299 8.15 -20.55 -8.28
CA MET A 299 7.60 -21.32 -9.40
C MET A 299 7.23 -20.49 -10.63
N THR A 300 7.34 -19.15 -10.56
CA THR A 300 6.92 -18.24 -11.64
C THR A 300 7.65 -18.50 -12.97
N ASN A 301 8.90 -19.00 -12.89
CA ASN A 301 9.72 -19.28 -14.07
C ASN A 301 9.43 -20.63 -14.72
N VAL A 302 8.68 -21.53 -14.07
CA VAL A 302 8.46 -22.91 -14.55
C VAL A 302 7.82 -22.90 -15.95
N LEU A 303 6.76 -22.13 -16.17
CA LEU A 303 6.13 -22.04 -17.50
C LEU A 303 7.10 -21.49 -18.56
N THR A 304 7.87 -20.46 -18.22
CA THR A 304 8.87 -19.88 -19.13
C THR A 304 9.94 -20.91 -19.48
N TRP A 305 10.44 -21.67 -18.51
CA TRP A 305 11.50 -22.65 -18.74
C TRP A 305 11.03 -23.90 -19.49
N LEU A 306 9.80 -24.35 -19.24
CA LEU A 306 9.15 -25.40 -20.03
C LEU A 306 9.00 -25.01 -21.50
N TYR A 307 8.77 -23.72 -21.75
CA TYR A 307 8.75 -23.17 -23.11
C TYR A 307 10.16 -23.05 -23.70
N THR A 308 11.07 -22.33 -23.03
CA THR A 308 12.40 -21.98 -23.55
C THR A 308 13.32 -23.19 -23.67
N TYR A 309 13.44 -24.01 -22.62
CA TYR A 309 14.38 -25.13 -22.57
C TYR A 309 13.72 -26.48 -22.88
N GLY A 310 12.46 -26.65 -22.44
CA GLY A 310 11.68 -27.85 -22.76
C GLY A 310 11.13 -27.88 -24.19
N GLY A 311 11.03 -26.72 -24.86
CA GLY A 311 10.49 -26.61 -26.21
C GLY A 311 9.04 -27.08 -26.35
N ILE A 312 8.29 -27.18 -25.25
CA ILE A 312 7.01 -27.93 -25.20
C ILE A 312 5.91 -27.29 -26.07
N CYS A 313 5.96 -25.98 -26.29
CA CYS A 313 5.03 -25.27 -27.16
C CYS A 313 5.75 -24.19 -27.98
N GLY A 314 5.17 -23.80 -29.13
CA GLY A 314 5.72 -22.72 -29.97
C GLY A 314 5.47 -21.32 -29.40
N SER A 315 6.18 -20.31 -29.90
CA SER A 315 6.11 -18.92 -29.42
C SER A 315 4.69 -18.34 -29.38
N SER A 316 3.90 -18.60 -30.43
CA SER A 316 2.50 -18.18 -30.52
C SER A 316 1.62 -18.84 -29.44
N ALA A 317 1.81 -20.14 -29.21
CA ALA A 317 1.08 -20.89 -28.18
C ALA A 317 1.45 -20.42 -26.77
N TYR A 318 2.74 -20.20 -26.50
CA TYR A 318 3.21 -19.66 -25.21
C TYR A 318 2.65 -18.26 -24.93
N THR A 319 2.60 -17.40 -25.94
CA THR A 319 1.99 -16.07 -25.83
C THR A 319 0.50 -16.17 -25.48
N ILE A 320 -0.24 -17.10 -26.10
CA ILE A 320 -1.66 -17.34 -25.78
C ILE A 320 -1.83 -17.88 -24.35
N ILE A 321 -0.99 -18.84 -23.93
CA ILE A 321 -1.02 -19.43 -22.59
C ILE A 321 -0.77 -18.37 -21.52
N THR A 322 0.27 -17.55 -21.71
CA THR A 322 0.60 -16.48 -20.76
C THR A 322 -0.53 -15.45 -20.69
N LEU A 323 -1.09 -15.02 -21.82
CA LEU A 323 -2.25 -14.12 -21.84
C LEU A 323 -3.47 -14.72 -21.11
N PHE A 324 -3.75 -16.01 -21.31
CA PHE A 324 -4.82 -16.71 -20.61
C PHE A 324 -4.59 -16.73 -19.10
N CYS A 325 -3.39 -17.13 -18.66
CA CYS A 325 -3.00 -17.13 -17.24
C CYS A 325 -3.05 -15.74 -16.60
N GLN A 326 -2.72 -14.68 -17.32
CA GLN A 326 -2.77 -13.30 -16.81
C GLN A 326 -4.21 -12.76 -16.72
N ASN A 327 -5.11 -13.20 -17.61
CA ASN A 327 -6.54 -12.83 -17.55
C ASN A 327 -7.20 -13.27 -16.23
N ALA A 328 -6.71 -14.34 -15.60
CA ALA A 328 -7.12 -14.77 -14.25
C ALA A 328 -7.10 -13.62 -13.24
N GLY A 329 -6.17 -12.67 -13.40
CA GLY A 329 -6.07 -11.49 -12.56
C GLY A 329 -7.32 -10.60 -12.60
N LEU A 330 -7.82 -10.33 -13.80
CA LEU A 330 -9.05 -9.55 -14.01
C LEU A 330 -10.27 -10.27 -13.42
N VAL A 331 -10.37 -11.59 -13.67
CA VAL A 331 -11.47 -12.41 -13.12
C VAL A 331 -11.44 -12.41 -11.59
N GLY A 332 -10.25 -12.60 -10.99
CA GLY A 332 -10.07 -12.57 -9.55
C GLY A 332 -10.46 -11.23 -8.92
N MET A 333 -10.07 -10.12 -9.56
CA MET A 333 -10.45 -8.77 -9.11
C MET A 333 -11.95 -8.50 -9.16
N LEU A 334 -12.65 -9.01 -10.18
CA LEU A 334 -14.12 -8.86 -10.28
C LEU A 334 -14.87 -9.73 -9.25
N LEU A 335 -14.33 -10.91 -8.94
CA LEU A 335 -14.95 -11.85 -8.00
C LEU A 335 -14.67 -11.50 -6.53
N ALA A 336 -13.49 -10.98 -6.20
CA ALA A 336 -13.08 -10.72 -4.82
C ALA A 336 -14.09 -9.89 -4.01
N PRO A 337 -14.70 -8.79 -4.51
CA PRO A 337 -15.73 -8.05 -3.78
C PRO A 337 -16.96 -8.89 -3.42
N VAL A 338 -17.34 -9.85 -4.29
CA VAL A 338 -18.48 -10.74 -4.05
C VAL A 338 -18.17 -11.68 -2.89
N PHE A 339 -16.99 -12.31 -2.90
CA PHE A 339 -16.57 -13.21 -1.83
C PHE A 339 -16.34 -12.49 -0.51
N ILE A 340 -15.77 -11.28 -0.53
CA ILE A 340 -15.60 -10.45 0.66
C ILE A 340 -16.96 -10.15 1.30
N ARG A 341 -17.98 -9.78 0.50
CA ARG A 341 -19.35 -9.54 1.02
C ARG A 341 -20.03 -10.80 1.57
N LEU A 342 -19.69 -11.98 1.04
CA LEU A 342 -20.34 -13.24 1.42
C LEU A 342 -19.72 -13.88 2.67
N TRP A 343 -18.39 -13.88 2.77
CA TRP A 343 -17.65 -14.62 3.80
C TRP A 343 -16.84 -13.72 4.75
N GLY A 344 -16.71 -12.44 4.43
CA GLY A 344 -15.91 -11.48 5.19
C GLY A 344 -14.42 -11.56 4.87
N LYS A 345 -13.70 -10.44 5.02
CA LYS A 345 -12.29 -10.29 4.61
C LYS A 345 -11.37 -11.37 5.17
N ARG A 346 -11.48 -11.70 6.47
CA ARG A 346 -10.63 -12.69 7.15
C ARG A 346 -10.73 -14.10 6.55
N VAL A 347 -11.96 -14.57 6.30
CA VAL A 347 -12.18 -15.92 5.77
C VAL A 347 -11.68 -16.00 4.33
N VAL A 348 -11.94 -14.95 3.54
CA VAL A 348 -11.43 -14.87 2.16
C VAL A 348 -9.90 -14.84 2.17
N LEU A 349 -9.26 -14.04 3.03
CA LEU A 349 -7.81 -13.96 3.16
C LEU A 349 -7.17 -15.33 3.46
N ILE A 350 -7.67 -16.04 4.49
CA ILE A 350 -7.12 -17.37 4.84
C ILE A 350 -7.44 -18.38 3.73
N GLY A 351 -8.67 -18.35 3.21
CA GLY A 351 -9.12 -19.26 2.16
C GLY A 351 -8.30 -19.15 0.88
N THR A 352 -8.03 -17.93 0.40
CA THR A 352 -7.27 -17.73 -0.85
C THR A 352 -5.83 -18.20 -0.72
N ASN A 353 -5.17 -17.93 0.43
CA ASN A 353 -3.80 -18.38 0.64
C ASN A 353 -3.71 -19.91 0.85
N VAL A 354 -4.71 -20.55 1.49
CA VAL A 354 -4.78 -22.02 1.57
C VAL A 354 -5.02 -22.64 0.19
N MET A 355 -5.90 -22.05 -0.62
CA MET A 355 -6.11 -22.50 -1.99
C MET A 355 -4.85 -22.34 -2.85
N ASN A 356 -4.03 -21.31 -2.64
CA ASN A 356 -2.71 -21.19 -3.28
C ASN A 356 -1.83 -22.40 -2.99
N ILE A 357 -1.74 -22.84 -1.74
CA ILE A 357 -0.96 -24.05 -1.38
C ILE A 357 -1.47 -25.27 -2.16
N VAL A 358 -2.79 -25.44 -2.24
CA VAL A 358 -3.39 -26.57 -2.97
C VAL A 358 -3.05 -26.49 -4.45
N PHE A 359 -3.24 -25.34 -5.09
CA PHE A 359 -2.97 -25.19 -6.53
C PHE A 359 -1.49 -25.35 -6.87
N ILE A 360 -0.58 -24.81 -6.04
CA ILE A 360 0.86 -25.02 -6.21
C ILE A 360 1.20 -26.50 -6.01
N GLY A 361 0.66 -27.14 -4.96
CA GLY A 361 0.87 -28.55 -4.69
C GLY A 361 0.39 -29.47 -5.83
N LEU A 362 -0.72 -29.12 -6.48
CA LEU A 362 -1.22 -29.82 -7.67
C LEU A 362 -0.30 -29.69 -8.89
N MET A 363 0.54 -28.65 -8.98
CA MET A 363 1.52 -28.52 -10.07
C MET A 363 2.64 -29.56 -9.97
N PHE A 364 2.99 -30.02 -8.77
CA PHE A 364 4.11 -30.94 -8.56
C PHE A 364 3.95 -32.28 -9.30
N PRO A 365 2.86 -33.05 -9.12
CA PRO A 365 2.67 -34.28 -9.86
C PRO A 365 2.53 -34.02 -11.37
N VAL A 366 1.92 -32.89 -11.76
CA VAL A 366 1.71 -32.54 -13.16
C VAL A 366 3.04 -32.33 -13.90
N VAL A 367 3.99 -31.60 -13.30
CA VAL A 367 5.32 -31.37 -13.90
C VAL A 367 6.13 -32.66 -14.03
N ARG A 368 5.94 -33.63 -13.14
CA ARG A 368 6.61 -34.95 -13.21
C ARG A 368 6.03 -35.87 -14.27
N ILE A 369 4.79 -35.65 -14.71
CA ILE A 369 4.13 -36.44 -15.76
C ILE A 369 4.45 -35.89 -17.15
N ILE A 370 4.78 -34.60 -17.25
CA ILE A 370 5.16 -33.98 -18.54
C ILE A 370 6.44 -34.64 -19.06
N ASP A 371 6.34 -35.23 -20.25
CA ASP A 371 7.51 -35.71 -20.98
C ASP A 371 8.36 -34.52 -21.46
N MET A 372 9.55 -34.39 -20.85
CA MET A 372 10.56 -33.37 -21.16
C MET A 372 11.63 -33.88 -22.14
N SER A 373 11.61 -35.17 -22.48
CA SER A 373 12.57 -35.77 -23.42
C SER A 373 12.29 -35.38 -24.87
N GLY A 374 11.06 -34.97 -25.19
CA GLY A 374 10.64 -34.64 -26.55
C GLY A 374 10.38 -35.86 -27.45
N ALA A 375 10.56 -37.08 -26.94
CA ALA A 375 10.44 -38.32 -27.69
C ALA A 375 8.98 -38.71 -28.00
N ASP A 376 8.02 -38.43 -27.10
CA ASP A 376 6.61 -38.81 -27.27
C ASP A 376 5.70 -37.59 -27.43
N THR A 377 5.01 -37.45 -28.56
CA THR A 377 4.00 -36.38 -28.78
C THR A 377 2.60 -36.75 -28.30
N SER A 378 2.48 -37.82 -27.50
CA SER A 378 1.19 -38.35 -27.07
C SER A 378 0.38 -37.32 -26.26
N ALA A 379 -0.94 -37.29 -26.50
CA ALA A 379 -1.84 -36.35 -25.83
C ALA A 379 -1.84 -36.52 -24.30
N LEU A 380 -1.66 -37.74 -23.81
CA LEU A 380 -1.73 -38.09 -22.38
C LEU A 380 -0.44 -37.77 -21.61
N THR A 381 0.73 -37.80 -22.25
CA THR A 381 2.02 -37.55 -21.59
C THR A 381 2.50 -36.11 -21.73
N THR A 382 1.92 -35.34 -22.66
CA THR A 382 2.40 -33.99 -22.97
C THR A 382 1.31 -32.92 -22.86
N TRP A 383 0.27 -33.00 -23.69
CA TRP A 383 -0.71 -31.91 -23.81
C TRP A 383 -1.70 -31.86 -22.64
N VAL A 384 -2.20 -33.00 -22.17
CA VAL A 384 -3.12 -33.07 -21.02
C VAL A 384 -2.42 -32.59 -19.74
N PRO A 385 -1.21 -33.05 -19.39
CA PRO A 385 -0.46 -32.50 -18.26
C PRO A 385 -0.15 -31.01 -18.41
N LEU A 386 0.23 -30.53 -19.61
CA LEU A 386 0.45 -29.10 -19.84
C LEU A 386 -0.82 -28.27 -19.60
N LEU A 387 -1.98 -28.71 -20.10
CA LEU A 387 -3.26 -28.03 -19.86
C LEU A 387 -3.61 -28.01 -18.38
N LEU A 388 -3.39 -29.12 -17.66
CA LEU A 388 -3.59 -29.17 -16.20
C LEU A 388 -2.66 -28.19 -15.48
N LEU A 389 -1.40 -28.07 -15.92
CA LEU A 389 -0.45 -27.11 -15.37
C LEU A 389 -0.93 -25.68 -15.60
N VAL A 390 -1.36 -25.35 -16.82
CA VAL A 390 -1.92 -24.03 -17.17
C VAL A 390 -3.16 -23.71 -16.34
N VAL A 391 -4.05 -24.68 -16.13
CA VAL A 391 -5.23 -24.49 -15.26
C VAL A 391 -4.81 -24.25 -13.81
N CYS A 392 -3.87 -25.02 -13.25
CA CYS A 392 -3.37 -24.78 -11.90
C CYS A 392 -2.74 -23.39 -11.78
N TYR A 393 -2.00 -22.96 -12.79
CA TYR A 393 -1.34 -21.66 -12.83
C TYR A 393 -2.35 -20.52 -12.92
N TRP A 394 -3.38 -20.70 -13.74
CA TRP A 394 -4.52 -19.80 -13.84
C TRP A 394 -5.25 -19.69 -12.49
N MET A 395 -5.49 -20.81 -11.79
CA MET A 395 -6.14 -20.80 -10.48
C MET A 395 -5.30 -20.12 -9.40
N ASN A 396 -3.97 -20.33 -9.41
CA ASN A 396 -3.04 -19.62 -8.53
C ASN A 396 -3.05 -18.10 -8.82
N ASN A 397 -2.98 -17.68 -10.08
CA ASN A 397 -3.08 -16.28 -10.46
C ASN A 397 -4.44 -15.66 -10.06
N LEU A 398 -5.52 -16.42 -10.15
CA LEU A 398 -6.84 -15.98 -9.71
C LEU A 398 -6.86 -15.70 -8.21
N MET A 399 -6.32 -16.61 -7.39
CA MET A 399 -6.19 -16.41 -5.93
C MET A 399 -5.28 -15.23 -5.60
N ASN A 400 -4.17 -15.05 -6.32
CA ASN A 400 -3.27 -13.91 -6.15
C ASN A 400 -3.96 -12.57 -6.45
N ALA A 401 -4.91 -12.52 -7.39
CA ALA A 401 -5.70 -11.32 -7.63
C ALA A 401 -6.63 -10.92 -6.48
N PHE A 402 -7.11 -11.88 -5.67
CA PHE A 402 -7.88 -11.55 -4.46
C PHE A 402 -7.01 -10.76 -3.47
N MET A 403 -5.73 -11.11 -3.36
CA MET A 403 -4.78 -10.40 -2.51
C MET A 403 -4.59 -8.94 -2.93
N GLN A 404 -4.69 -8.63 -4.23
CA GLN A 404 -4.56 -7.25 -4.72
C GLN A 404 -5.70 -6.34 -4.24
N ILE A 405 -6.88 -6.91 -3.93
CA ILE A 405 -8.03 -6.18 -3.37
C ILE A 405 -8.04 -6.23 -1.85
N LEU A 406 -7.68 -7.37 -1.26
CA LEU A 406 -7.63 -7.54 0.19
C LEU A 406 -6.52 -6.69 0.83
N THR A 407 -5.33 -6.62 0.23
CA THR A 407 -4.15 -5.97 0.82
C THR A 407 -4.41 -4.48 1.12
N PRO A 408 -4.90 -3.64 0.19
CA PRO A 408 -5.24 -2.25 0.50
C PRO A 408 -6.32 -2.12 1.57
N SER A 409 -7.34 -2.99 1.55
CA SER A 409 -8.44 -2.97 2.53
C SER A 409 -7.96 -3.34 3.94
N ILE A 410 -7.16 -4.40 4.06
CA ILE A 410 -6.56 -4.83 5.33
C ILE A 410 -5.60 -3.77 5.86
N ASN A 411 -4.79 -3.16 4.98
CA ASN A 411 -3.90 -2.07 5.36
C ASN A 411 -4.67 -0.85 5.88
N ALA A 412 -5.87 -0.57 5.36
CA ALA A 412 -6.74 0.46 5.92
C ALA A 412 -7.24 0.05 7.32
N ASP A 413 -7.72 -1.18 7.49
CA ASP A 413 -8.20 -1.69 8.78
C ASP A 413 -7.09 -1.67 9.87
N ILE A 414 -5.84 -1.94 9.49
CA ILE A 414 -4.68 -1.87 10.40
C ILE A 414 -4.41 -0.43 10.86
N ARG A 415 -4.61 0.56 9.98
CA ARG A 415 -4.48 1.98 10.31
C ARG A 415 -5.64 2.46 11.19
N ASP A 416 -6.87 1.99 10.93
CA ASP A 416 -8.02 2.27 11.80
C ASP A 416 -7.80 1.67 13.20
N TYR A 417 -7.25 0.44 13.29
CA TYR A 417 -6.85 -0.16 14.56
C TYR A 417 -5.76 0.66 15.25
N GLN A 418 -4.78 1.16 14.50
CA GLN A 418 -3.75 2.03 15.05
C GLN A 418 -4.37 3.29 15.66
N GLN A 419 -5.25 3.97 14.92
CA GLN A 419 -5.95 5.16 15.40
C GLN A 419 -6.85 4.84 16.62
N TYR A 420 -7.52 3.69 16.63
CA TYR A 420 -8.33 3.23 17.76
C TYR A 420 -7.50 3.03 19.04
N VAL A 421 -6.26 2.55 18.92
CA VAL A 421 -5.37 2.31 20.06
C VAL A 421 -4.57 3.55 20.47
N SER A 422 -4.00 4.31 19.52
CA SER A 422 -3.15 5.47 19.82
C SER A 422 -3.89 6.80 19.90
N GLY A 423 -5.15 6.88 19.46
CA GLY A 423 -5.91 8.13 19.31
C GLY A 423 -5.44 8.98 18.12
N GLU A 424 -4.17 8.89 17.75
CA GLU A 424 -3.58 9.57 16.59
C GLU A 424 -3.62 8.71 15.33
N ARG A 425 -3.96 9.33 14.20
CA ARG A 425 -3.89 8.69 12.88
C ARG A 425 -2.45 8.75 12.35
N ILE A 426 -1.83 7.58 12.15
CA ILE A 426 -0.47 7.45 11.61
C ILE A 426 -0.55 6.77 10.24
N ASP A 427 -0.29 7.50 9.15
CA ASP A 427 -0.45 6.97 7.78
C ASP A 427 0.91 6.59 7.12
N GLY A 428 1.94 7.44 7.20
CA GLY A 428 3.20 7.29 6.43
C GLY A 428 4.17 6.20 6.94
N MET A 429 4.23 5.97 8.24
CA MET A 429 5.27 5.11 8.85
C MET A 429 5.17 3.61 8.55
N PHE A 430 3.99 3.17 8.12
CA PHE A 430 3.75 1.77 7.76
C PHE A 430 4.64 1.31 6.58
N SER A 431 4.91 2.19 5.61
CA SER A 431 5.76 1.85 4.46
C SER A 431 7.23 1.68 4.87
N THR A 432 7.72 2.48 5.81
CA THR A 432 9.11 2.39 6.29
C THR A 432 9.42 1.09 7.03
N ILE A 433 8.49 0.60 7.86
CA ILE A 433 8.70 -0.69 8.53
C ILE A 433 8.54 -1.83 7.51
N THR A 434 7.63 -1.70 6.55
CA THR A 434 7.52 -2.68 5.45
C THR A 434 8.81 -2.76 4.65
N ALA A 435 9.52 -1.65 4.45
CA ALA A 435 10.82 -1.61 3.76
C ALA A 435 11.93 -2.41 4.49
N VAL A 436 11.87 -2.52 5.82
CA VAL A 436 12.79 -3.39 6.59
C VAL A 436 12.64 -4.85 6.16
N GLY A 437 11.42 -5.25 5.79
CA GLY A 437 11.11 -6.53 5.19
C GLY A 437 11.87 -6.87 3.93
N GLY A 438 12.31 -5.84 3.19
CA GLY A 438 13.15 -6.03 2.01
C GLY A 438 14.41 -6.83 2.33
N LEU A 439 14.95 -6.75 3.55
CA LEU A 439 16.12 -7.55 3.96
C LEU A 439 15.79 -9.04 4.02
N VAL A 440 14.59 -9.38 4.49
CA VAL A 440 14.09 -10.75 4.46
C VAL A 440 13.98 -11.20 3.02
N THR A 441 13.42 -10.36 2.13
CA THR A 441 13.31 -10.63 0.68
C THR A 441 14.65 -10.81 -0.04
N VAL A 442 15.71 -10.10 0.36
CA VAL A 442 17.05 -10.33 -0.19
C VAL A 442 17.62 -11.66 0.32
N ALA A 443 17.58 -11.92 1.63
CA ALA A 443 18.06 -13.20 2.18
C ALA A 443 17.35 -14.40 1.53
N SER A 444 16.07 -14.20 1.27
CA SER A 444 15.14 -15.04 0.53
C SER A 444 15.61 -15.43 -0.88
N SER A 445 16.08 -14.48 -1.68
CA SER A 445 16.51 -14.78 -3.06
C SER A 445 17.81 -15.58 -3.09
N GLY A 446 18.62 -15.49 -2.02
CA GLY A 446 19.76 -16.38 -1.80
C GLY A 446 19.37 -17.86 -1.71
N ILE A 447 18.22 -18.19 -1.09
CA ILE A 447 17.73 -19.58 -0.99
C ILE A 447 17.37 -20.11 -2.38
N VAL A 448 16.70 -19.31 -3.22
CA VAL A 448 16.36 -19.70 -4.59
C VAL A 448 17.63 -19.96 -5.41
N ASN A 449 18.63 -19.09 -5.30
CA ASN A 449 19.93 -19.29 -5.97
C ASN A 449 20.67 -20.54 -5.46
N PHE A 450 20.60 -20.83 -4.17
CA PHE A 450 21.16 -22.07 -3.61
C PHE A 450 20.45 -23.32 -4.16
N LEU A 451 19.13 -23.28 -4.30
CA LEU A 451 18.38 -24.37 -4.94
C LEU A 451 18.79 -24.54 -6.41
N TYR A 452 18.99 -23.45 -7.14
CA TYR A 452 19.49 -23.50 -8.52
C TYR A 452 20.84 -24.20 -8.61
N ASP A 453 21.82 -23.77 -7.82
CA ASP A 453 23.17 -24.34 -7.83
C ASP A 453 23.18 -25.83 -7.41
N ARG A 454 22.44 -26.19 -6.36
CA ARG A 454 22.40 -27.55 -5.81
C ARG A 454 21.74 -28.57 -6.73
N PHE A 455 20.72 -28.14 -7.49
CA PHE A 455 19.88 -29.02 -8.31
C PHE A 455 20.18 -28.97 -9.82
N GLY A 456 21.27 -28.31 -10.23
CA GLY A 456 21.85 -28.50 -11.56
C GLY A 456 22.02 -27.26 -12.43
N ILE A 457 21.49 -26.09 -12.02
CA ILE A 457 21.76 -24.82 -12.70
C ILE A 457 23.10 -24.27 -12.19
N ASN A 458 24.19 -24.85 -12.68
CA ASN A 458 25.56 -24.40 -12.42
C ASN A 458 26.46 -24.65 -13.65
N GLU A 459 27.61 -23.98 -13.68
CA GLU A 459 28.53 -24.02 -14.83
C GLU A 459 29.10 -25.43 -15.07
N THR A 460 29.33 -26.20 -14.00
CA THR A 460 29.87 -27.56 -14.10
C THR A 460 28.90 -28.51 -14.79
N THR A 461 27.61 -28.44 -14.44
CA THR A 461 26.57 -29.31 -15.03
C THR A 461 26.24 -28.84 -16.44
N ALA A 462 26.20 -27.53 -16.68
CA ALA A 462 26.03 -26.99 -18.02
C ALA A 462 27.17 -27.43 -18.96
N ALA A 463 28.42 -27.41 -18.50
CA ALA A 463 29.55 -27.90 -19.29
C ALA A 463 29.43 -29.40 -19.60
N GLN A 464 28.87 -30.21 -18.69
CA GLN A 464 28.58 -31.63 -18.95
C GLN A 464 27.51 -31.78 -20.04
N VAL A 465 26.40 -31.05 -19.92
CA VAL A 465 25.29 -31.09 -20.88
C VAL A 465 25.72 -30.62 -22.27
N LEU A 466 26.54 -29.57 -22.36
CA LEU A 466 27.10 -29.09 -23.63
C LEU A 466 28.04 -30.08 -24.31
N ASN A 467 28.67 -30.96 -23.54
CA ASN A 467 29.54 -32.01 -24.05
C ASN A 467 28.79 -33.31 -24.35
N ASP A 468 27.49 -33.41 -24.02
CA ASP A 468 26.67 -34.59 -24.28
C ASP A 468 26.07 -34.53 -25.70
N PRO A 469 26.49 -35.41 -26.63
CA PRO A 469 25.97 -35.42 -28.00
C PRO A 469 24.47 -35.75 -28.07
N SER A 470 23.91 -36.42 -27.07
CA SER A 470 22.48 -36.77 -27.04
C SER A 470 21.59 -35.56 -26.75
N VAL A 471 22.07 -34.62 -25.94
CA VAL A 471 21.37 -33.37 -25.63
C VAL A 471 21.61 -32.33 -26.72
N MET A 472 22.84 -32.21 -27.22
CA MET A 472 23.18 -31.21 -28.24
C MET A 472 22.53 -31.46 -29.60
N ASN A 473 22.37 -32.73 -29.99
CA ASN A 473 21.68 -33.11 -31.23
C ASN A 473 20.15 -33.30 -31.05
N LYS A 474 19.62 -32.98 -29.87
CA LYS A 474 18.19 -33.08 -29.59
C LYS A 474 17.44 -32.04 -30.42
N VAL A 475 16.41 -32.49 -31.13
CA VAL A 475 15.43 -31.61 -31.78
C VAL A 475 14.34 -31.32 -30.74
N LEU A 476 14.21 -30.06 -30.36
CA LEU A 476 13.13 -29.59 -29.51
C LEU A 476 11.79 -29.73 -30.26
N ARG A 477 10.67 -29.86 -29.54
CA ARG A 477 9.33 -29.99 -30.16
C ARG A 477 8.90 -28.79 -31.01
N ASN A 478 9.59 -27.66 -30.91
CA ASN A 478 9.42 -26.49 -31.76
C ASN A 478 10.16 -26.59 -33.11
N GLY A 479 10.91 -27.68 -33.36
CA GLY A 479 11.64 -27.96 -34.59
C GLY A 479 13.11 -27.52 -34.59
N ASN A 480 13.57 -26.83 -33.54
CA ASN A 480 14.94 -26.33 -33.47
C ASN A 480 15.89 -27.36 -32.85
N LEU A 481 17.11 -27.45 -33.37
CA LEU A 481 18.21 -28.18 -32.74
C LEU A 481 18.74 -27.41 -31.54
N VAL A 482 19.00 -28.11 -30.43
CA VAL A 482 19.58 -27.49 -29.22
C VAL A 482 20.93 -26.82 -29.54
N SER A 483 21.77 -27.42 -30.39
CA SER A 483 23.02 -26.82 -30.86
C SER A 483 22.83 -25.45 -31.52
N ASP A 484 21.81 -25.33 -32.36
CA ASP A 484 21.56 -24.13 -33.15
C ASP A 484 20.99 -23.04 -32.24
N VAL A 485 20.09 -23.42 -31.33
CA VAL A 485 19.55 -22.49 -30.32
C VAL A 485 20.66 -21.98 -29.41
N ILE A 486 21.57 -22.83 -28.94
CA ILE A 486 22.70 -22.42 -28.09
C ILE A 486 23.68 -21.54 -28.86
N ALA A 487 23.98 -21.87 -30.12
CA ALA A 487 24.85 -21.08 -30.97
C ALA A 487 24.29 -19.67 -31.27
N ASP A 488 22.97 -19.56 -31.40
CA ASP A 488 22.27 -18.28 -31.61
C ASP A 488 22.00 -17.50 -30.31
N THR A 489 22.21 -18.11 -29.13
CA THR A 489 21.89 -17.49 -27.83
C THR A 489 23.07 -16.68 -27.28
N ASP A 490 23.02 -15.36 -27.45
CA ASP A 490 23.96 -14.41 -26.84
C ASP A 490 23.61 -14.18 -25.35
N THR A 491 24.01 -15.12 -24.48
CA THR A 491 23.74 -15.04 -23.03
C THR A 491 25.00 -15.02 -22.17
N SER A 492 24.96 -14.22 -21.11
CA SER A 492 26.06 -14.04 -20.15
C SER A 492 26.21 -15.18 -19.13
N SER A 493 25.35 -16.21 -19.15
CA SER A 493 25.36 -17.29 -18.15
C SER A 493 25.13 -18.66 -18.78
N ILE A 494 26.23 -19.40 -18.93
CA ILE A 494 26.26 -20.78 -19.47
C ILE A 494 25.50 -21.75 -18.55
N ALA A 495 25.39 -21.44 -17.25
CA ALA A 495 24.76 -22.30 -16.24
C ALA A 495 23.32 -22.73 -16.57
N TYR A 496 22.54 -21.89 -17.27
CA TYR A 496 21.17 -22.23 -17.65
C TYR A 496 21.07 -23.21 -18.82
N PHE A 497 22.14 -23.45 -19.58
CA PHE A 497 22.16 -24.47 -20.63
C PHE A 497 22.04 -25.89 -20.07
N SER A 498 22.31 -26.09 -18.77
CA SER A 498 21.99 -27.32 -18.06
C SER A 498 20.50 -27.71 -18.17
N LEU A 499 19.60 -26.74 -18.36
CA LEU A 499 18.16 -26.97 -18.47
C LEU A 499 17.72 -27.58 -19.81
N TYR A 500 18.61 -27.69 -20.82
CA TYR A 500 18.30 -28.43 -22.04
C TYR A 500 18.26 -29.95 -21.81
N ASP A 501 18.90 -30.41 -20.74
CA ASP A 501 18.68 -31.76 -20.20
C ASP A 501 17.28 -31.83 -19.56
N GLY A 502 16.46 -32.75 -20.06
CA GLY A 502 15.08 -32.94 -19.62
C GLY A 502 14.96 -33.38 -18.15
N ASP A 503 15.92 -34.14 -17.63
CA ASP A 503 15.90 -34.65 -16.26
C ASP A 503 16.26 -33.54 -15.27
N ILE A 504 17.22 -32.69 -15.64
CA ILE A 504 17.59 -31.50 -14.86
C ILE A 504 16.42 -30.52 -14.86
N LEU A 505 15.84 -30.22 -16.03
CA LEU A 505 14.69 -29.34 -16.15
C LEU A 505 13.51 -29.81 -15.29
N GLN A 506 13.16 -31.10 -15.37
CA GLN A 506 12.07 -31.67 -14.59
C GLN A 506 12.37 -31.61 -13.09
N THR A 507 13.60 -31.92 -12.69
CA THR A 507 14.04 -31.89 -11.29
C THR A 507 13.98 -30.49 -10.72
N VAL A 508 14.55 -29.50 -11.41
CA VAL A 508 14.57 -28.11 -10.95
C VAL A 508 13.16 -27.53 -10.91
N CYS A 509 12.32 -27.76 -11.93
CA CYS A 509 10.93 -27.31 -11.90
C CYS A 509 10.17 -27.92 -10.72
N GLY A 510 10.37 -29.22 -10.45
CA GLY A 510 9.77 -29.88 -9.29
C GLY A 510 10.24 -29.30 -7.96
N VAL A 511 11.54 -29.03 -7.81
CA VAL A 511 12.11 -28.41 -6.61
C VAL A 511 11.55 -27.00 -6.39
N LEU A 512 11.42 -26.21 -7.45
CA LEU A 512 10.85 -24.86 -7.34
C LEU A 512 9.38 -24.87 -6.93
N ILE A 513 8.60 -25.84 -7.42
CA ILE A 513 7.21 -26.02 -7.00
C ILE A 513 7.14 -26.43 -5.54
N VAL A 514 8.00 -27.34 -5.07
CA VAL A 514 8.06 -27.73 -3.65
C VAL A 514 8.48 -26.55 -2.79
N ALA A 515 9.51 -25.80 -3.19
CA ALA A 515 9.94 -24.60 -2.48
C ALA A 515 8.82 -23.55 -2.42
N SER A 516 8.10 -23.35 -3.52
CA SER A 516 6.92 -22.47 -3.59
C SER A 516 5.77 -22.95 -2.70
N MET A 517 5.50 -24.24 -2.66
CA MET A 517 4.47 -24.82 -1.79
C MET A 517 4.82 -24.64 -0.31
N VAL A 518 6.09 -24.89 0.06
CA VAL A 518 6.59 -24.63 1.42
C VAL A 518 6.50 -23.13 1.74
N GLY A 519 6.89 -22.27 0.80
CA GLY A 519 6.74 -20.82 0.90
C GLY A 519 5.30 -20.38 1.19
N ALA A 520 4.36 -20.88 0.40
CA ALA A 520 2.94 -20.62 0.56
C ALA A 520 2.41 -21.14 1.91
N PHE A 521 2.88 -22.29 2.38
CA PHE A 521 2.52 -22.81 3.70
C PHE A 521 3.01 -21.89 4.83
N ILE A 522 4.27 -21.46 4.78
CA ILE A 522 4.83 -20.54 5.77
C ILE A 522 4.11 -19.17 5.71
N ASN A 523 3.75 -18.69 4.52
CA ASN A 523 2.96 -17.46 4.31
C ASN A 523 1.60 -17.49 5.03
N VAL A 524 0.94 -18.65 5.08
CA VAL A 524 -0.38 -18.79 5.72
C VAL A 524 -0.32 -18.71 7.25
N LEU A 525 0.78 -19.14 7.87
CA LEU A 525 0.87 -19.28 9.33
C LEU A 525 0.55 -17.99 10.10
N PRO A 526 1.09 -16.81 9.74
CA PRO A 526 0.74 -15.56 10.42
C PRO A 526 -0.75 -15.24 10.34
N TYR A 527 -1.44 -15.53 9.23
CA TYR A 527 -2.86 -15.20 9.07
C TYR A 527 -3.78 -15.93 10.06
N PHE A 528 -3.37 -17.06 10.63
CA PHE A 528 -4.14 -17.69 11.71
C PHE A 528 -4.17 -16.84 12.99
N PHE A 529 -3.13 -16.03 13.22
CA PHE A 529 -3.08 -15.04 14.32
C PHE A 529 -3.80 -13.73 13.98
N TYR A 530 -4.30 -13.57 12.75
CA TYR A 530 -5.13 -12.44 12.35
C TYR A 530 -6.56 -12.61 12.87
N ASP A 531 -6.90 -11.94 13.97
CA ASP A 531 -8.22 -12.01 14.61
C ASP A 531 -9.13 -10.79 14.35
N LEU A 532 -8.72 -9.89 13.43
CA LEU A 532 -9.48 -8.71 13.06
C LEU A 532 -10.63 -9.09 12.12
N THR A 533 -11.83 -9.18 12.66
CA THR A 533 -13.05 -9.45 11.89
C THR A 533 -13.69 -8.15 11.42
N GLU A 534 -14.56 -8.24 10.41
CA GLU A 534 -15.31 -7.08 9.90
C GLU A 534 -16.22 -6.46 10.97
N ILE A 535 -16.75 -7.28 11.89
CA ILE A 535 -17.54 -6.80 13.04
C ILE A 535 -16.64 -6.02 14.01
N LYS A 536 -15.44 -6.53 14.34
CA LYS A 536 -14.49 -5.80 15.18
C LYS A 536 -14.07 -4.49 14.52
N GLN A 537 -13.81 -4.49 13.21
CA GLN A 537 -13.45 -3.30 12.47
C GLN A 537 -14.57 -2.25 12.47
N GLN A 538 -15.80 -2.64 12.16
CA GLN A 538 -16.96 -1.76 12.24
C GLN A 538 -17.21 -1.23 13.66
N GLY A 539 -17.01 -2.08 14.68
CA GLY A 539 -17.10 -1.69 16.09
C GLY A 539 -16.09 -0.58 16.42
N MET A 540 -14.82 -0.76 16.04
CA MET A 540 -13.79 0.26 16.24
C MET A 540 -14.08 1.55 15.48
N VAL A 541 -14.61 1.47 14.26
CA VAL A 541 -15.02 2.67 13.50
C VAL A 541 -16.14 3.42 14.21
N ARG A 542 -17.15 2.71 14.77
CA ARG A 542 -18.21 3.33 15.57
C ARG A 542 -17.65 4.00 16.83
N VAL A 543 -16.71 3.36 17.51
CA VAL A 543 -16.03 3.95 18.67
C VAL A 543 -15.27 5.21 18.27
N LEU A 544 -14.52 5.18 17.17
CA LEU A 544 -13.81 6.35 16.66
C LEU A 544 -14.77 7.50 16.34
N LYS A 545 -15.97 7.22 15.81
CA LYS A 545 -17.02 8.23 15.60
C LYS A 545 -17.50 8.86 16.91
N ILE A 546 -17.75 8.05 17.94
CA ILE A 546 -18.16 8.54 19.27
C ILE A 546 -17.07 9.44 19.87
N ARG A 547 -15.81 9.03 19.77
CA ARG A 547 -14.67 9.86 20.23
C ARG A 547 -14.60 11.20 19.49
N ALA A 548 -14.69 11.18 18.16
CA ALA A 548 -14.70 12.40 17.35
C ALA A 548 -15.88 13.30 17.72
N PHE A 549 -17.08 12.74 17.89
CA PHE A 549 -18.27 13.47 18.30
C PHE A 549 -18.10 14.24 19.63
N PHE A 550 -17.55 13.60 20.66
CA PHE A 550 -17.28 14.27 21.93
C PHE A 550 -16.12 15.27 21.86
N GLU A 551 -15.16 15.05 20.97
CA GLU A 551 -14.09 16.01 20.69
C GLU A 551 -14.65 17.27 19.98
N ASP A 552 -15.52 17.09 18.99
CA ASP A 552 -16.20 18.17 18.28
C ASP A 552 -17.16 18.95 19.19
N PHE A 553 -17.84 18.26 20.12
CA PHE A 553 -18.63 18.89 21.17
C PHE A 553 -17.77 19.78 22.07
N GLY A 554 -16.67 19.26 22.61
CA GLY A 554 -15.76 20.03 23.47
C GLY A 554 -15.11 21.23 22.76
N ASN A 555 -14.94 21.13 21.44
CA ASN A 555 -14.40 22.21 20.61
C ASN A 555 -15.47 23.20 20.11
N GLY A 556 -16.75 22.99 20.42
CA GLY A 556 -17.86 23.85 19.96
C GLY A 556 -18.20 23.72 18.47
N ASN A 557 -17.75 22.66 17.80
CA ASN A 557 -17.90 22.43 16.36
C ASN A 557 -18.95 21.36 16.02
N LEU A 558 -19.75 20.93 17.00
CA LEU A 558 -20.71 19.85 16.82
C LEU A 558 -21.83 20.21 15.83
N THR A 559 -21.97 19.41 14.77
CA THR A 559 -23.06 19.56 13.80
C THR A 559 -24.33 18.80 14.23
N ASP A 560 -25.49 19.27 13.77
CA ASP A 560 -26.77 18.62 14.06
C ASP A 560 -26.86 17.22 13.39
N ASP A 561 -26.18 17.02 12.25
CA ASP A 561 -26.07 15.72 11.56
C ASP A 561 -25.28 14.70 12.40
N ASP A 562 -24.12 15.11 12.94
CA ASP A 562 -23.29 14.25 13.79
C ASP A 562 -24.03 13.90 15.10
N LEU A 563 -24.77 14.86 15.65
CA LEU A 563 -25.65 14.65 16.80
C LEU A 563 -26.72 13.61 16.52
N CYS A 564 -27.43 13.72 15.40
CA CYS A 564 -28.44 12.74 15.03
C CYS A 564 -27.82 11.34 14.79
N GLU A 565 -26.69 11.26 14.08
CA GLU A 565 -26.05 9.97 13.78
C GLU A 565 -25.60 9.25 15.06
N VAL A 566 -24.90 9.96 15.97
CA VAL A 566 -24.32 9.34 17.16
C VAL A 566 -25.39 9.00 18.19
N VAL A 567 -26.35 9.90 18.45
CA VAL A 567 -27.42 9.61 19.42
C VAL A 567 -28.28 8.44 18.94
N GLU A 568 -28.66 8.39 17.66
CA GLU A 568 -29.39 7.22 17.13
C GLU A 568 -28.59 5.93 17.19
N MET A 569 -27.28 5.99 16.95
CA MET A 569 -26.41 4.82 17.07
C MET A 569 -26.37 4.29 18.51
N VAL A 570 -26.33 5.20 19.49
CA VAL A 570 -26.35 4.86 20.91
C VAL A 570 -27.71 4.31 21.34
N ASP A 571 -28.80 4.98 20.96
CA ASP A 571 -30.16 4.52 21.30
C ASP A 571 -30.44 3.13 20.72
N ARG A 572 -30.03 2.89 19.46
CA ARG A 572 -30.08 1.55 18.86
C ARG A 572 -29.23 0.56 19.65
N ALA A 573 -28.00 0.92 20.02
CA ALA A 573 -27.14 0.04 20.82
C ALA A 573 -27.75 -0.30 22.20
N LYS A 574 -28.35 0.68 22.88
CA LYS A 574 -29.08 0.49 24.14
C LYS A 574 -30.26 -0.47 23.95
N SER A 575 -31.07 -0.26 22.91
CA SER A 575 -32.23 -1.11 22.61
C SER A 575 -31.86 -2.57 22.31
N LEU A 576 -30.71 -2.78 21.65
CA LEU A 576 -30.23 -4.11 21.25
C LEU A 576 -29.36 -4.80 22.32
N SER A 577 -29.03 -4.12 23.41
CA SER A 577 -28.06 -4.57 24.42
C SER A 577 -28.43 -5.89 25.11
N GLN A 578 -29.73 -6.19 25.22
CA GLN A 578 -30.25 -7.41 25.84
C GLN A 578 -30.68 -8.48 24.82
N GLU A 579 -30.61 -8.18 23.53
CA GLU A 579 -31.00 -9.11 22.47
C GLU A 579 -29.87 -10.09 22.15
N THR A 580 -30.20 -11.35 21.91
CA THR A 580 -29.24 -12.35 21.42
C THR A 580 -29.40 -12.58 19.91
N PRO A 581 -28.31 -12.71 19.14
CA PRO A 581 -28.40 -12.94 17.70
C PRO A 581 -29.18 -14.21 17.36
N VAL A 582 -30.20 -14.11 16.52
CA VAL A 582 -31.04 -15.24 16.11
C VAL A 582 -30.37 -16.05 15.00
N LYS A 583 -30.45 -17.39 15.04
CA LYS A 583 -29.91 -18.23 13.96
C LYS A 583 -30.75 -18.11 12.69
N VAL A 584 -30.24 -17.40 11.69
CA VAL A 584 -30.95 -17.18 10.42
C VAL A 584 -30.89 -18.43 9.53
N THR A 585 -31.99 -19.19 9.42
CA THR A 585 -32.09 -20.37 8.56
C THR A 585 -32.52 -20.01 7.12
N LYS A 586 -32.30 -20.93 6.17
CA LYS A 586 -32.70 -20.76 4.76
C LYS A 586 -34.11 -21.31 4.48
N ASP A 587 -34.86 -21.74 5.49
CA ASP A 587 -36.04 -22.58 5.31
C ASP A 587 -37.24 -21.80 4.79
N ALA A 588 -37.49 -20.58 5.30
CA ALA A 588 -38.48 -19.65 4.75
C ALA A 588 -38.17 -19.28 3.28
N LEU A 589 -36.88 -19.08 2.95
CA LEU A 589 -36.44 -18.81 1.57
C LEU A 589 -36.63 -20.04 0.65
N LYS A 590 -36.38 -21.25 1.15
CA LYS A 590 -36.59 -22.50 0.42
C LYS A 590 -38.08 -22.75 0.19
N ALA A 591 -38.93 -22.50 1.20
CA ALA A 591 -40.39 -22.60 1.10
C ALA A 591 -40.95 -21.60 0.08
N ALA A 592 -40.51 -20.34 0.13
CA ALA A 592 -40.89 -19.31 -0.85
C ALA A 592 -40.40 -19.62 -2.28
N LYS A 593 -39.24 -20.29 -2.44
CA LYS A 593 -38.79 -20.75 -3.76
C LYS A 593 -39.64 -21.90 -4.30
N LYS A 594 -40.14 -22.79 -3.44
CA LYS A 594 -41.04 -23.88 -3.83
C LYS A 594 -42.39 -23.38 -4.33
N THR A 595 -42.89 -22.27 -3.82
CA THR A 595 -44.16 -21.66 -4.26
C THR A 595 -44.06 -20.91 -5.61
N LYS A 596 -42.86 -20.80 -6.21
CA LYS A 596 -42.59 -20.09 -7.50
C LYS A 596 -43.09 -18.64 -7.57
N ASN A 597 -43.54 -18.05 -6.46
CA ASN A 597 -44.01 -16.68 -6.40
C ASN A 597 -42.83 -15.72 -6.19
N LEU A 598 -42.55 -14.89 -7.20
CA LEU A 598 -41.45 -13.92 -7.20
C LEU A 598 -41.55 -12.90 -6.04
N ALA A 599 -42.76 -12.48 -5.67
CA ALA A 599 -42.98 -11.54 -4.57
C ALA A 599 -42.68 -12.18 -3.21
N ALA A 600 -43.12 -13.43 -2.99
CA ALA A 600 -42.83 -14.18 -1.77
C ALA A 600 -41.32 -14.46 -1.63
N VAL A 601 -40.63 -14.78 -2.72
CA VAL A 601 -39.15 -14.94 -2.72
C VAL A 601 -38.45 -13.62 -2.41
N ALA A 602 -38.94 -12.49 -2.94
CA ALA A 602 -38.38 -11.18 -2.65
C ALA A 602 -38.58 -10.77 -1.19
N ALA A 603 -39.77 -10.99 -0.62
CA ALA A 603 -40.07 -10.74 0.78
C ALA A 603 -39.19 -11.59 1.71
N ALA A 604 -39.09 -12.90 1.47
CA ALA A 604 -38.24 -13.79 2.26
C ALA A 604 -36.73 -13.45 2.15
N LYS A 605 -36.28 -12.94 1.00
CA LYS A 605 -34.90 -12.40 0.87
C LYS A 605 -34.70 -11.13 1.69
N LYS A 606 -35.69 -10.23 1.69
CA LYS A 606 -35.66 -8.96 2.43
C LYS A 606 -35.63 -9.21 3.93
N GLU A 607 -36.55 -10.03 4.44
CA GLU A 607 -36.61 -10.42 5.86
C GLU A 607 -35.32 -11.09 6.33
N ARG A 608 -34.77 -12.02 5.54
CA ARG A 608 -33.48 -12.64 5.84
C ARG A 608 -32.34 -11.62 5.93
N LYS A 609 -32.34 -10.62 5.03
CA LYS A 609 -31.34 -9.55 5.02
C LYS A 609 -31.48 -8.67 6.26
N GLU A 610 -32.70 -8.34 6.66
CA GLU A 610 -33.01 -7.55 7.85
C GLU A 610 -32.62 -8.28 9.14
N GLN A 611 -32.91 -9.58 9.25
CA GLN A 611 -32.48 -10.40 10.39
C GLN A 611 -30.95 -10.46 10.50
N LEU A 612 -30.24 -10.63 9.38
CA LEU A 612 -28.78 -10.60 9.36
C LEU A 612 -28.23 -9.23 9.78
N ALA A 613 -28.84 -8.14 9.30
CA ALA A 613 -28.46 -6.78 9.68
C ALA A 613 -28.69 -6.51 11.17
N ARG A 614 -29.85 -6.91 11.71
CA ARG A 614 -30.16 -6.77 13.15
C ARG A 614 -29.19 -7.57 14.01
N ASN A 615 -28.90 -8.83 13.65
CA ASN A 615 -27.88 -9.63 14.33
C ASN A 615 -26.49 -9.00 14.32
N GLN A 616 -26.14 -8.32 13.24
CA GLN A 616 -24.89 -7.59 13.13
C GLN A 616 -24.90 -6.36 14.04
N GLU A 617 -26.00 -5.61 14.11
CA GLU A 617 -26.15 -4.48 15.04
C GLU A 617 -26.09 -4.93 16.50
N ILE A 618 -26.74 -6.06 16.86
CA ILE A 618 -26.65 -6.67 18.20
C ILE A 618 -25.18 -6.95 18.57
N ARG A 619 -24.39 -7.49 17.63
CA ARG A 619 -22.95 -7.76 17.86
C ARG A 619 -22.10 -6.49 17.96
N LEU A 620 -22.57 -5.37 17.40
CA LEU A 620 -21.88 -4.07 17.43
C LEU A 620 -22.26 -3.23 18.65
N ALA A 621 -23.45 -3.44 19.23
CA ALA A 621 -23.94 -2.69 20.38
C ALA A 621 -22.96 -2.66 21.57
N PRO A 622 -22.27 -3.76 21.96
CA PRO A 622 -21.31 -3.73 23.05
C PRO A 622 -20.15 -2.76 22.82
N PHE A 623 -19.69 -2.56 21.59
CA PHE A 623 -18.60 -1.62 21.30
C PHE A 623 -19.00 -0.18 21.59
N VAL A 624 -20.25 0.19 21.25
CA VAL A 624 -20.80 1.53 21.47
C VAL A 624 -21.00 1.78 22.97
N LEU A 625 -21.61 0.83 23.67
CA LEU A 625 -21.89 0.95 25.11
C LEU A 625 -20.62 0.92 25.95
N ASN A 626 -19.65 0.08 25.61
CA ASN A 626 -18.36 0.02 26.30
C ASN A 626 -17.56 1.32 26.12
N GLU A 627 -17.69 2.01 24.97
CA GLU A 627 -17.03 3.31 24.80
C GLU A 627 -17.73 4.39 25.62
N LEU A 628 -19.06 4.46 25.63
CA LEU A 628 -19.80 5.40 26.48
C LEU A 628 -19.46 5.21 27.97
N ASN A 629 -19.35 3.96 28.40
CA ASN A 629 -19.02 3.60 29.78
C ASN A 629 -17.51 3.37 29.97
N ARG A 630 -16.66 3.85 29.05
CA ARG A 630 -15.22 3.58 29.06
C ARG A 630 -14.58 3.92 30.41
N PHE A 631 -14.97 5.06 30.97
CA PHE A 631 -14.46 5.59 32.23
C PHE A 631 -15.03 4.93 33.49
N GLU A 632 -16.09 4.13 33.35
CA GLU A 632 -16.66 3.32 34.44
C GLU A 632 -15.95 1.96 34.58
N SER A 633 -15.23 1.52 33.55
CA SER A 633 -14.45 0.28 33.58
C SER A 633 -13.27 0.36 34.57
N GLU A 634 -12.79 -0.79 35.07
CA GLU A 634 -11.62 -0.83 35.98
C GLU A 634 -10.38 -0.14 35.37
N ALA A 635 -10.15 -0.35 34.07
CA ALA A 635 -9.04 0.29 33.35
C ALA A 635 -9.28 1.80 33.17
N GLY A 636 -10.49 2.22 32.81
CA GLY A 636 -10.84 3.63 32.63
C GLY A 636 -10.86 4.43 33.93
N ALA A 637 -11.34 3.85 35.02
CA ALA A 637 -11.30 4.45 36.35
C ALA A 637 -9.84 4.63 36.82
N ARG A 638 -8.98 3.63 36.55
CA ARG A 638 -7.55 3.76 36.80
C ARG A 638 -6.91 4.82 35.92
N GLU A 639 -7.29 4.88 34.64
CA GLU A 639 -6.82 5.90 33.69
C GLU A 639 -7.16 7.31 34.17
N LEU A 640 -8.38 7.52 34.66
CA LEU A 640 -8.80 8.80 35.25
C LEU A 640 -8.06 9.13 36.53
N ALA A 641 -7.86 8.17 37.43
CA ALA A 641 -7.13 8.39 38.68
C ALA A 641 -5.68 8.81 38.41
N ASP A 642 -5.00 8.10 37.50
CA ASP A 642 -3.64 8.40 37.10
C ASP A 642 -3.57 9.77 36.35
N ALA A 643 -4.56 10.10 35.49
CA ALA A 643 -4.64 11.40 34.81
C ALA A 643 -4.86 12.56 35.80
N LYS A 644 -5.78 12.42 36.76
CA LYS A 644 -6.01 13.42 37.83
C LYS A 644 -4.73 13.67 38.63
N ALA A 645 -4.00 12.62 38.99
CA ALA A 645 -2.75 12.74 39.74
C ALA A 645 -1.68 13.52 38.96
N ILE A 646 -1.49 13.22 37.66
CA ILE A 646 -0.52 13.92 36.81
C ILE A 646 -0.94 15.37 36.57
N TYR A 647 -2.23 15.62 36.33
CA TYR A 647 -2.74 16.97 36.09
C TYR A 647 -2.61 17.85 37.34
N ALA A 648 -2.92 17.30 38.52
CA ALA A 648 -2.74 17.98 39.80
C ALA A 648 -1.27 18.28 40.13
N ALA A 649 -0.35 17.39 39.74
CA ALA A 649 1.09 17.62 39.88
C ALA A 649 1.64 18.69 38.92
N GLY A 650 0.88 19.01 37.85
CA GLY A 650 1.25 20.00 36.85
C GLY A 650 2.49 19.63 36.02
N LEU A 651 2.94 20.57 35.19
CA LEU A 651 4.14 20.39 34.35
C LEU A 651 5.42 20.26 35.19
N ALA A 652 5.48 20.90 36.35
CA ALA A 652 6.62 20.83 37.27
C ALA A 652 6.78 19.43 37.88
N GLY A 653 5.66 18.81 38.31
CA GLY A 653 5.67 17.51 38.96
C GLY A 653 6.07 16.33 38.07
N LEU A 654 6.23 16.56 36.76
CA LEU A 654 6.81 15.57 35.85
C LEU A 654 8.27 15.24 36.17
N ARG A 655 8.97 16.10 36.93
CA ARG A 655 10.36 15.89 37.35
C ARG A 655 10.52 15.12 38.65
N ASP A 656 9.48 15.07 39.47
CA ASP A 656 9.53 14.57 40.85
C ASP A 656 9.90 13.09 40.90
N ALA A 657 9.41 12.30 39.94
CA ALA A 657 9.73 10.88 39.84
C ALA A 657 11.13 10.66 39.23
N SER A 658 11.95 9.87 39.92
CA SER A 658 13.28 9.50 39.46
C SER A 658 13.22 8.49 38.31
N LEU A 659 14.25 8.45 37.47
CA LEU A 659 14.37 7.43 36.41
C LEU A 659 14.43 5.99 36.96
N LYS A 660 14.85 5.80 38.22
CA LYS A 660 14.91 4.50 38.88
C LYS A 660 13.51 4.02 39.27
N GLU A 661 12.69 4.89 39.84
CA GLU A 661 11.29 4.62 40.19
C GLU A 661 10.46 4.34 38.94
N LEU A 662 10.55 5.18 37.91
CA LEU A 662 9.82 4.96 36.65
C LEU A 662 10.18 3.63 35.96
N ARG A 663 11.41 3.14 36.14
CA ARG A 663 11.82 1.80 35.68
C ARG A 663 11.26 0.68 36.55
N ALA A 664 11.09 0.92 37.85
CA ALA A 664 10.44 -0.01 38.76
C ALA A 664 8.95 -0.12 38.43
N ASP A 665 8.24 1.00 38.29
CA ASP A 665 6.82 1.05 37.89
C ASP A 665 6.59 0.30 36.57
N LEU A 666 7.48 0.46 35.60
CA LEU A 666 7.38 -0.25 34.32
C LEU A 666 7.57 -1.77 34.47
N ARG A 667 8.39 -2.23 35.41
CA ARG A 667 8.56 -3.67 35.67
C ARG A 667 7.31 -4.24 36.33
N GLU A 668 6.75 -3.52 37.30
CA GLU A 668 5.49 -3.89 37.95
C GLU A 668 4.32 -3.93 36.96
N ALA A 669 4.18 -2.89 36.12
CA ALA A 669 3.16 -2.86 35.07
C ALA A 669 3.27 -4.04 34.09
N LYS A 670 4.48 -4.48 33.77
CA LYS A 670 4.69 -5.67 32.91
C LYS A 670 4.33 -6.99 33.60
N ALA A 671 4.42 -7.03 34.93
CA ALA A 671 4.13 -8.20 35.76
C ALA A 671 2.63 -8.38 36.06
N LEU A 672 1.79 -7.40 35.73
CA LEU A 672 0.33 -7.50 35.85
C LEU A 672 -0.21 -8.77 35.13
N PRO A 673 -1.29 -9.37 35.65
CA PRO A 673 -1.87 -10.58 35.08
C PRO A 673 -2.43 -10.33 33.66
N LYS A 674 -2.51 -11.40 32.86
CA LYS A 674 -2.93 -11.36 31.44
C LYS A 674 -3.96 -12.45 31.08
N ARG A 675 -4.72 -12.93 32.06
CA ARG A 675 -5.62 -14.09 31.89
C ARG A 675 -6.91 -13.70 31.16
N ASN A 676 -7.52 -12.58 31.55
CA ASN A 676 -8.77 -12.08 30.98
C ASN A 676 -8.55 -10.81 30.15
N ASP A 677 -9.49 -10.45 29.27
CA ASP A 677 -9.33 -9.31 28.37
C ASP A 677 -9.28 -7.96 29.12
N ALA A 678 -10.07 -7.78 30.18
CA ALA A 678 -9.98 -6.62 31.07
C ALA A 678 -8.59 -6.49 31.74
N GLN A 679 -8.00 -7.61 32.16
CA GLN A 679 -6.64 -7.62 32.73
C GLN A 679 -5.59 -7.26 31.68
N LYS A 680 -5.74 -7.75 30.44
CA LYS A 680 -4.85 -7.38 29.34
C LYS A 680 -4.96 -5.89 29.02
N GLU A 681 -6.16 -5.34 29.02
CA GLU A 681 -6.42 -3.91 28.79
C GLU A 681 -5.75 -3.05 29.86
N LEU A 682 -6.00 -3.33 31.14
CA LEU A 682 -5.37 -2.64 32.27
C LEU A 682 -3.83 -2.74 32.21
N ARG A 683 -3.29 -3.93 31.94
CA ARG A 683 -1.85 -4.14 31.78
C ARG A 683 -1.28 -3.31 30.63
N ASN A 684 -1.95 -3.30 29.48
CA ASN A 684 -1.51 -2.56 28.31
C ASN A 684 -1.51 -1.05 28.58
N TYR A 685 -2.58 -0.55 29.20
CA TYR A 685 -2.69 0.84 29.67
C TYR A 685 -1.53 1.20 30.61
N ARG A 686 -1.34 0.43 31.69
CA ARG A 686 -0.28 0.70 32.69
C ARG A 686 1.12 0.65 32.08
N VAL A 687 1.40 -0.32 31.22
CA VAL A 687 2.70 -0.40 30.52
C VAL A 687 2.91 0.80 29.61
N HIS A 688 1.87 1.26 28.91
CA HIS A 688 1.94 2.46 28.08
C HIS A 688 2.20 3.70 28.94
N PHE A 689 1.38 3.93 29.98
CA PHE A 689 1.50 5.04 30.93
C PHE A 689 2.91 5.15 31.54
N CYS A 690 3.45 4.05 32.10
CA CYS A 690 4.79 4.04 32.68
C CYS A 690 5.90 4.31 31.65
N ARG A 691 5.76 3.76 30.42
CA ARG A 691 6.72 4.03 29.32
C ARG A 691 6.70 5.49 28.92
N THR A 692 5.52 6.08 28.77
CA THR A 692 5.34 7.48 28.36
C THR A 692 5.98 8.42 29.38
N ARG A 693 5.74 8.20 30.68
CA ARG A 693 6.41 8.94 31.76
C ARG A 693 7.93 8.80 31.72
N LEU A 694 8.44 7.57 31.54
CA LEU A 694 9.87 7.31 31.45
C LEU A 694 10.53 7.97 30.22
N THR A 695 9.85 7.99 29.07
CA THR A 695 10.35 8.67 27.88
C THR A 695 10.30 10.19 28.04
N ALA A 696 9.23 10.72 28.62
CA ALA A 696 9.07 12.14 28.89
C ALA A 696 10.16 12.64 29.84
N ARG A 697 10.44 11.92 30.94
CA ARG A 697 11.50 12.28 31.89
C ARG A 697 12.88 12.39 31.22
N LYS A 698 13.22 11.48 30.31
CA LYS A 698 14.45 11.53 29.50
C LYS A 698 14.48 12.73 28.54
N TYR A 699 13.33 13.12 27.99
CA TYR A 699 13.24 14.31 27.14
C TYR A 699 13.34 15.60 27.93
N ILE A 700 12.78 15.65 29.14
CA ILE A 700 12.95 16.76 30.08
C ILE A 700 14.45 16.94 30.38
N ASP A 701 15.17 15.87 30.74
CA ASP A 701 16.63 15.96 31.00
C ASP A 701 17.42 16.45 29.78
N LYS A 702 16.98 16.09 28.57
CA LYS A 702 17.67 16.43 27.33
C LYS A 702 17.40 17.85 26.84
N TYR A 703 16.14 18.28 26.87
CA TYR A 703 15.69 19.54 26.26
C TYR A 703 15.52 20.67 27.26
N TYR A 704 15.37 20.33 28.54
CA TYR A 704 15.24 21.28 29.65
C TYR A 704 16.29 20.95 30.74
N PRO A 705 17.59 20.92 30.46
CA PRO A 705 18.62 20.66 31.47
C PRO A 705 18.62 21.73 32.58
N ASN A 706 19.30 21.43 33.70
CA ASN A 706 19.59 22.39 34.78
C ASN A 706 18.36 23.08 35.42
N GLY A 707 17.26 22.36 35.59
CA GLY A 707 16.09 22.92 36.26
C GLY A 707 15.18 23.80 35.39
N MET A 708 15.46 23.97 34.08
CA MET A 708 14.60 24.78 33.20
C MET A 708 13.13 24.33 33.24
N ALA A 709 12.21 25.29 33.41
CA ALA A 709 10.78 25.01 33.44
C ALA A 709 10.30 24.47 32.08
N VAL A 710 9.40 23.49 32.13
CA VAL A 710 8.69 23.01 30.93
C VAL A 710 7.44 23.87 30.80
N GLU A 711 7.50 24.92 29.97
CA GLU A 711 6.40 25.86 29.76
C GLU A 711 5.70 25.66 28.42
N THR A 712 4.41 25.96 28.38
CA THR A 712 3.61 25.99 27.14
C THR A 712 4.22 26.99 26.15
N PRO A 713 4.60 26.56 24.93
CA PRO A 713 5.21 27.45 23.94
C PRO A 713 4.23 28.54 23.48
N ASP A 714 4.69 29.78 23.41
CA ASP A 714 3.91 30.90 22.85
C ASP A 714 3.63 30.68 21.34
N GLU A 715 2.42 31.02 20.93
CA GLU A 715 1.96 30.87 19.55
C GLU A 715 2.26 32.06 18.65
N ALA A 716 2.41 33.25 19.23
CA ALA A 716 2.61 34.48 18.46
C ALA A 716 3.85 34.45 17.54
N PRO A 717 5.03 33.95 17.96
CA PRO A 717 6.21 33.92 17.10
C PRO A 717 6.04 33.03 15.89
N LEU A 718 5.43 31.85 16.06
CA LEU A 718 5.20 30.92 14.94
C LEU A 718 4.16 31.48 13.97
N ASN A 719 3.06 32.04 14.48
CA ASN A 719 2.01 32.60 13.65
C ASN A 719 2.52 33.79 12.83
N ALA A 720 3.34 34.66 13.42
CA ALA A 720 3.97 35.77 12.69
C ALA A 720 4.87 35.28 11.54
N LEU A 721 5.63 34.20 11.77
CA LEU A 721 6.46 33.59 10.72
C LEU A 721 5.62 32.97 9.60
N LEU A 722 4.49 32.31 9.93
CA LEU A 722 3.58 31.72 8.93
C LEU A 722 2.86 32.80 8.09
N VAL A 723 2.48 33.93 8.70
CA VAL A 723 1.94 35.08 7.94
C VAL A 723 3.00 35.64 6.99
N THR A 724 4.26 35.69 7.43
CA THR A 724 5.38 36.11 6.57
C THR A 724 5.60 35.14 5.41
N GLU A 725 5.45 33.83 5.65
CA GLU A 725 5.52 32.78 4.62
C GLU A 725 4.45 32.99 3.54
N GLU A 726 3.21 33.28 3.96
CA GLU A 726 2.12 33.56 3.01
C GLU A 726 2.37 34.81 2.17
N ALA A 727 2.99 35.84 2.74
CA ALA A 727 3.35 37.04 2.01
C ALA A 727 4.41 36.74 0.94
N TYR A 728 5.44 35.95 1.28
CA TYR A 728 6.46 35.53 0.33
C TYR A 728 5.89 34.63 -0.77
N ASP A 729 4.94 33.75 -0.48
CA ASP A 729 4.26 32.94 -1.51
C ASP A 729 3.53 33.83 -2.53
N LYS A 730 2.83 34.87 -2.05
CA LYS A 730 2.12 35.82 -2.93
C LYS A 730 3.11 36.61 -3.78
N GLU A 731 4.23 37.03 -3.20
CA GLU A 731 5.32 37.70 -3.92
C GLU A 731 5.93 36.78 -4.99
N GLU A 732 6.15 35.50 -4.68
CA GLU A 732 6.67 34.51 -5.61
C GLU A 732 5.73 34.29 -6.80
N GLU A 733 4.42 34.14 -6.56
CA GLU A 733 3.42 33.99 -7.61
C GLU A 733 3.38 35.22 -8.54
N GLN A 734 3.46 36.43 -7.99
CA GLN A 734 3.50 37.67 -8.76
C GLN A 734 4.76 37.77 -9.61
N LEU A 735 5.92 37.40 -9.05
CA LEU A 735 7.18 37.39 -9.80
C LEU A 735 7.16 36.37 -10.94
N TYR A 736 6.55 35.19 -10.73
CA TYR A 736 6.38 34.19 -11.79
C TYR A 736 5.42 34.66 -12.89
N LYS A 737 4.32 35.34 -12.56
CA LYS A 737 3.41 35.95 -13.54
C LYS A 737 4.14 36.99 -14.39
N ARG A 738 4.88 37.91 -13.75
CA ARG A 738 5.71 38.91 -14.45
C ARG A 738 6.79 38.27 -15.31
N LEU A 739 7.38 37.16 -14.84
CA LEU A 739 8.40 36.42 -15.59
C LEU A 739 7.80 35.77 -16.85
N PHE A 740 6.58 35.24 -16.76
CA PHE A 740 5.84 34.70 -17.89
C PHE A 740 5.50 35.79 -18.91
N GLU A 741 4.97 36.94 -18.45
CA GLU A 741 4.67 38.10 -19.30
C GLU A 741 5.93 38.66 -20.00
N ALA A 742 7.06 38.71 -19.30
CA ALA A 742 8.36 39.07 -19.88
C ALA A 742 8.88 38.00 -20.86
N GLY A 743 8.48 36.73 -20.67
CA GLY A 743 8.63 35.61 -21.59
C GLY A 743 7.95 35.86 -22.93
N ASP A 744 6.65 36.17 -22.87
CA ASP A 744 5.82 36.45 -24.05
C ASP A 744 6.32 37.67 -24.82
N ARG A 745 6.79 38.70 -24.11
CA ARG A 745 7.39 39.92 -24.69
C ARG A 745 8.83 39.72 -25.19
N LYS A 746 9.43 38.54 -25.01
CA LYS A 746 10.83 38.21 -25.33
C LYS A 746 11.87 39.16 -24.70
N ASP A 747 11.53 39.82 -23.60
CA ASP A 747 12.43 40.76 -22.91
C ASP A 747 13.43 40.02 -22.01
N LYS A 748 14.64 39.80 -22.54
CA LYS A 748 15.71 39.09 -21.83
C LYS A 748 16.26 39.85 -20.62
N ALA A 749 16.18 41.18 -20.59
CA ALA A 749 16.68 41.99 -19.48
C ALA A 749 15.72 41.89 -18.28
N ALA A 750 14.42 42.07 -18.51
CA ALA A 750 13.39 41.88 -17.49
C ALA A 750 13.37 40.45 -16.95
N GLN A 751 13.55 39.44 -17.82
CA GLN A 751 13.66 38.04 -17.37
C GLN A 751 14.87 37.80 -16.46
N LYS A 752 16.02 38.43 -16.72
CA LYS A 752 17.23 38.28 -15.89
C LYS A 752 17.01 38.91 -14.52
N GLU A 753 16.40 40.09 -14.47
CA GLU A 753 16.07 40.80 -13.24
C GLU A 753 15.05 40.04 -12.39
N LEU A 754 13.95 39.59 -12.99
CA LEU A 754 12.93 38.80 -12.30
C LEU A 754 13.48 37.46 -11.78
N LYS A 755 14.41 36.82 -12.51
CA LYS A 755 15.12 35.62 -12.02
C LYS A 755 16.02 35.94 -10.82
N ALA A 756 16.65 37.12 -10.78
CA ALA A 756 17.45 37.55 -9.64
C ALA A 756 16.57 37.83 -8.40
N GLN A 757 15.42 38.48 -8.59
CA GLN A 757 14.42 38.71 -7.54
C GLN A 757 13.87 37.39 -6.99
N LEU A 758 13.54 36.43 -7.86
CA LEU A 758 13.16 35.07 -7.44
C LEU A 758 14.27 34.37 -6.65
N LYS A 759 15.54 34.53 -7.03
CA LYS A 759 16.67 33.97 -6.29
C LYS A 759 16.81 34.60 -4.90
N ALA A 760 16.65 35.92 -4.80
CA ALA A 760 16.67 36.64 -3.53
C ALA A 760 15.51 36.21 -2.62
N LEU A 761 14.30 36.08 -3.18
CA LEU A 761 13.12 35.60 -2.47
C LEU A 761 13.30 34.16 -1.96
N LYS A 762 13.90 33.27 -2.77
CA LYS A 762 14.25 31.91 -2.35
C LYS A 762 15.23 31.88 -1.16
N ASN A 763 16.16 32.82 -1.09
CA ASN A 763 17.06 32.94 0.07
C ASN A 763 16.31 33.41 1.33
N LYS A 764 15.36 34.36 1.19
CA LYS A 764 14.46 34.76 2.28
C LYS A 764 13.63 33.57 2.78
N PHE A 765 13.04 32.79 1.87
CA PHE A 765 12.35 31.54 2.20
C PHE A 765 13.24 30.56 2.96
N LYS A 766 14.49 30.38 2.54
CA LYS A 766 15.43 29.49 3.25
C LYS A 766 15.69 29.94 4.70
N ALA A 767 15.84 31.25 4.91
CA ALA A 767 16.02 31.82 6.24
C ALA A 767 14.74 31.70 7.10
N LEU A 768 13.59 32.03 6.52
CA LEU A 768 12.29 31.92 7.17
C LEU A 768 11.99 30.47 7.58
N ASN A 769 12.22 29.50 6.68
CA ASN A 769 12.04 28.07 6.96
C ASN A 769 12.92 27.58 8.11
N LYS A 770 14.13 28.14 8.27
CA LYS A 770 15.00 27.83 9.42
C LYS A 770 14.39 28.34 10.73
N GLN A 771 13.83 29.55 10.73
CA GLN A 771 13.17 30.14 11.90
C GLN A 771 11.90 29.37 12.26
N ILE A 772 11.04 29.10 11.27
CA ILE A 772 9.83 28.27 11.43
C ILE A 772 10.21 26.91 12.04
N ARG A 773 11.23 26.25 11.50
CA ARG A 773 11.70 24.96 12.03
C ARG A 773 12.18 25.04 13.46
N THR A 774 12.86 26.13 13.84
CA THR A 774 13.36 26.33 15.21
C THR A 774 12.20 26.48 16.20
N GLU A 775 11.18 27.26 15.85
CA GLU A 775 9.98 27.41 16.67
C GLU A 775 9.15 26.12 16.73
N GLN A 776 9.07 25.38 15.61
CA GLN A 776 8.45 24.05 15.60
C GLN A 776 9.21 23.05 16.47
N ASP A 777 10.55 23.05 16.44
CA ASP A 777 11.38 22.17 17.26
C ASP A 777 11.14 22.42 18.76
N LYS A 778 10.98 23.68 19.19
CA LYS A 778 10.59 24.02 20.58
C LYS A 778 9.27 23.37 20.96
N ARG A 779 8.25 23.45 20.09
CA ARG A 779 6.94 22.82 20.32
C ARG A 779 7.00 21.30 20.37
N VAL A 780 7.80 20.69 19.49
CA VAL A 780 8.03 19.24 19.49
C VAL A 780 8.71 18.81 20.80
N ASN A 781 9.71 19.57 21.25
CA ASN A 781 10.42 19.30 22.50
C ASN A 781 9.50 19.44 23.73
N TYR A 782 8.66 20.49 23.77
CA TYR A 782 7.62 20.65 24.79
C TYR A 782 6.66 19.48 24.78
N THR A 783 6.03 19.18 23.65
CA THR A 783 5.01 18.13 23.52
C THR A 783 5.52 16.77 24.02
N ARG A 784 6.79 16.45 23.76
CA ARG A 784 7.42 15.21 24.22
C ARG A 784 7.71 15.18 25.71
N SER A 785 8.16 16.31 26.24
CA SER A 785 8.53 16.46 27.64
C SER A 785 7.28 16.53 28.52
N ALA A 786 6.23 17.18 28.02
CA ALA A 786 4.93 17.36 28.66
C ALA A 786 3.91 16.26 28.29
N LYS A 787 4.27 15.25 27.48
CA LYS A 787 3.34 14.24 26.97
C LYS A 787 2.43 13.63 28.04
N PRO A 788 2.93 13.20 29.22
CA PRO A 788 2.06 12.66 30.27
C PRO A 788 1.01 13.65 30.78
N TYR A 789 1.37 14.94 30.85
CA TYR A 789 0.45 16.01 31.24
C TYR A 789 -0.56 16.33 30.15
N LEU A 790 -0.13 16.40 28.89
CA LEU A 790 -1.02 16.62 27.75
C LEU A 790 -2.02 15.47 27.57
N ASP A 791 -1.55 14.23 27.68
CA ASP A 791 -2.40 13.03 27.64
C ASP A 791 -3.38 13.04 28.82
N ALA A 792 -2.94 13.41 30.03
CA ALA A 792 -3.80 13.54 31.20
C ALA A 792 -4.87 14.62 31.03
N SER A 793 -4.49 15.81 30.55
CA SER A 793 -5.43 16.90 30.26
C SER A 793 -6.48 16.45 29.24
N ARG A 794 -6.06 15.79 28.16
CA ARG A 794 -6.97 15.28 27.13
C ARG A 794 -7.94 14.24 27.70
N VAL A 795 -7.46 13.32 28.52
CA VAL A 795 -8.29 12.29 29.17
C VAL A 795 -9.32 12.92 30.10
N LEU A 796 -8.95 13.95 30.87
CA LEU A 796 -9.87 14.66 31.76
C LEU A 796 -10.95 15.41 30.99
N THR A 797 -10.57 16.17 29.96
CA THR A 797 -11.54 16.85 29.07
C THR A 797 -12.43 15.84 28.36
N GLN A 798 -11.88 14.72 27.89
CA GLN A 798 -12.67 13.65 27.29
C GLN A 798 -13.68 13.09 28.29
N ALA A 799 -13.28 12.80 29.52
CA ALA A 799 -14.19 12.28 30.53
C ALA A 799 -15.29 13.28 30.90
N GLU A 800 -14.97 14.57 31.00
CA GLU A 800 -15.94 15.64 31.20
C GLU A 800 -16.95 15.69 30.05
N ASN A 801 -16.49 15.72 28.80
CA ASN A 801 -17.38 15.74 27.62
C ASN A 801 -18.34 14.54 27.59
N TYR A 802 -17.89 13.36 28.03
CA TYR A 802 -18.72 12.16 28.08
C TYR A 802 -19.86 12.28 29.10
N THR A 803 -19.71 13.08 30.16
CA THR A 803 -20.79 13.33 31.13
C THR A 803 -21.94 14.15 30.55
N HIS A 804 -21.68 14.97 29.53
CA HIS A 804 -22.68 15.80 28.85
C HIS A 804 -23.56 15.02 27.86
N PHE A 805 -23.41 13.69 27.75
CA PHE A 805 -24.18 12.90 26.80
C PHE A 805 -25.71 13.02 27.01
N GLY A 806 -26.18 13.12 28.26
CA GLY A 806 -27.60 13.32 28.56
C GLY A 806 -28.15 14.65 28.03
N GLU A 807 -27.35 15.72 28.03
CA GLU A 807 -27.73 17.02 27.46
C GLU A 807 -27.83 16.94 25.93
N LEU A 808 -26.92 16.19 25.31
CA LEU A 808 -26.91 15.95 23.87
C LEU A 808 -28.13 15.13 23.43
N GLU A 809 -28.54 14.13 24.21
CA GLU A 809 -29.79 13.39 23.97
C GLU A 809 -31.02 14.33 24.02
N ALA A 810 -31.06 15.27 24.98
CA ALA A 810 -32.15 16.24 25.06
C ALA A 810 -32.17 17.19 23.86
N ARG A 811 -31.01 17.67 23.41
CA ARG A 811 -30.88 18.51 22.20
C ARG A 811 -31.33 17.75 20.95
N TYR A 812 -30.99 16.47 20.83
CA TYR A 812 -31.46 15.62 19.73
C TYR A 812 -32.99 15.47 19.72
N ARG A 813 -33.62 15.22 20.87
CA ARG A 813 -35.09 15.11 20.96
C ARG A 813 -35.78 16.40 20.53
N ALA A 814 -35.27 17.56 20.97
CA ALA A 814 -35.80 18.87 20.57
C ALA A 814 -35.67 19.12 19.05
N LEU A 815 -34.60 18.65 18.41
CA LEU A 815 -34.44 18.73 16.95
C LEU A 815 -35.47 17.87 16.23
N LYS A 816 -35.65 16.61 16.66
CA LYS A 816 -36.68 15.69 16.10
C LYS A 816 -38.09 16.25 16.23
N GLU A 817 -38.41 16.88 17.35
CA GLU A 817 -39.70 17.54 17.56
C GLU A 817 -39.91 18.73 16.61
N LYS A 818 -38.88 19.54 16.38
CA LYS A 818 -38.92 20.64 15.40
C LYS A 818 -39.07 20.15 13.96
N GLU A 819 -38.36 19.09 13.58
CA GLU A 819 -38.50 18.49 12.26
C GLU A 819 -39.89 17.91 12.03
N ALA A 820 -40.45 17.22 13.04
CA ALA A 820 -41.81 16.71 12.99
C ALA A 820 -42.84 17.85 12.87
N ALA A 821 -42.65 18.95 13.60
CA ALA A 821 -43.51 20.13 13.53
C ALA A 821 -43.41 20.89 12.20
N ALA A 822 -42.27 20.81 11.51
CA ALA A 822 -42.08 21.43 10.19
C ALA A 822 -42.62 20.58 9.01
N GLN A 823 -42.97 19.31 9.27
CA GLN A 823 -43.55 18.39 8.28
C GLN A 823 -45.09 18.31 8.35
N VAL A 824 -45.70 18.92 9.37
CA VAL A 824 -47.14 19.15 9.52
C VAL A 824 -47.49 20.50 8.94
#